data_AF-A0A1T2XM76-F1
#
_entry.id   AF-A0A1T2XM76-F1
#
_cell.length_a   1.000
_cell.length_b   1.000
_cell.length_c   1.000
_cell.angle_alpha   90.00
_cell.angle_beta   90.00
_cell.angle_gamma   90.00
#
_symmetry.space_group_name_H-M   'P 1'
#
loop_
_entity.id
_entity.type
_entity.pdbx_description
1 polymer ?
#
loop_
_entity_poly.entity_id
_entity_poly.type
_entity_poly.pdbx_seq_one_letter_code
_entity_poly.pdbx_strand_id
1 'polypeptide(L)'
;MTLSIKAGQLQFAVDPQGRFVRWSAEGLLLQESAGADFWRIQLDDGEFRDMSVRSSLQSGIVTEIEGGLAIQYNQLEAEDGNTYPVLFRVQILVVGEQLHFSYKVTNQSEVRVNEVKLPFVDVSVVADEQRFRDVLYRSEGHGHRLADPWTAIDKAHSEYMSSDNHEIWLDMTYPSFGSMAWFGVQSGSHFLYVGRHDDNFTTCVLAAGIGPRNSDPRLVLAVSQFPLVQGGEEVSSPTSVVAFVPGDWRQGSAIYRQWADGWFSEPQKPDWVQELRGWQRIIMKHQFGKIYFRYEDLPRVYEEGKAVGVEMILLFGWWKGGFDNGYPVYEPDPALGGEEGLKAAIAEVQRRGGRVALYTNGVLIDVNSDYYKETGHRICRKNIDGMEYREHYKFNNDGMLLRNFGYKSFVSACQATDEWNKQLIQIGQQKLSYNPDSIFYDQIAGHFPHLCFDATHDHGNRGDNETIWRRRNLQQLRELCKEDKAFGSEFVVDCYAPLLDFHHSCGYASFKDDDSFPELYRQTFPETIMSNRFIHDERSDFRRQLNFAFVYGYRFDIAIFRSRATVTAAEAYASYVKELIAIRDRYAEFFYHGTFSLDTDMELPEGMIKTEYVHHARRLFVFWNDSAVEKQISFQNRIIRLEANEFRCEIVE
;
A
#
# COMPACT_ATOMS: atom_id res chain seq x y z
N MET A 1 12.18 -5.81 -41.54
CA MET A 1 13.28 -5.17 -40.81
C MET A 1 12.84 -5.07 -39.36
N THR A 2 13.60 -5.59 -38.40
CA THR A 2 13.31 -5.42 -36.97
C THR A 2 13.40 -3.93 -36.64
N LEU A 3 12.39 -3.40 -35.97
CA LEU A 3 12.37 -2.01 -35.53
C LEU A 3 12.80 -1.94 -34.07
N SER A 4 13.60 -0.94 -33.71
CA SER A 4 14.11 -0.78 -32.35
C SER A 4 14.13 0.67 -31.90
N ILE A 5 13.86 0.89 -30.63
CA ILE A 5 13.94 2.17 -29.94
C ILE A 5 14.87 2.05 -28.74
N LYS A 6 15.50 3.15 -28.34
CA LYS A 6 16.47 3.21 -27.25
C LYS A 6 16.12 4.34 -26.29
N ALA A 7 16.11 4.05 -25.00
CA ALA A 7 15.91 5.00 -23.91
C ALA A 7 17.04 4.81 -22.90
N GLY A 8 17.94 5.80 -22.78
CA GLY A 8 19.16 5.65 -21.99
C GLY A 8 20.02 4.46 -22.50
N GLN A 9 20.36 3.52 -21.62
CA GLN A 9 21.05 2.28 -21.99
C GLN A 9 20.10 1.20 -22.51
N LEU A 10 18.81 1.27 -22.20
CA LEU A 10 17.82 0.25 -22.53
C LEU A 10 17.39 0.36 -24.00
N GLN A 11 17.44 -0.75 -24.71
CA GLN A 11 16.95 -0.89 -26.07
C GLN A 11 15.84 -1.94 -26.11
N PHE A 12 14.75 -1.57 -26.76
CA PHE A 12 13.61 -2.44 -27.05
C PHE A 12 13.52 -2.61 -28.56
N ALA A 13 13.53 -3.85 -29.02
CA ALA A 13 13.32 -4.17 -30.42
C ALA A 13 12.17 -5.15 -30.58
N VAL A 14 11.42 -5.01 -31.67
CA VAL A 14 10.27 -5.87 -31.99
C VAL A 14 10.40 -6.39 -33.42
N ASP A 15 10.04 -7.66 -33.63
CA ASP A 15 10.06 -8.26 -34.97
C ASP A 15 9.01 -7.59 -35.89
N PRO A 16 9.13 -7.73 -37.22
CA PRO A 16 8.25 -7.03 -38.17
C PRO A 16 6.75 -7.33 -38.02
N GLN A 17 6.40 -8.43 -37.36
CA GLN A 17 5.02 -8.86 -37.12
C GLN A 17 4.52 -8.52 -35.70
N GLY A 18 5.33 -7.87 -34.87
CA GLY A 18 4.89 -7.51 -33.52
C GLY A 18 4.70 -8.70 -32.58
N ARG A 19 5.39 -9.81 -32.79
CA ARG A 19 5.22 -11.07 -32.02
C ARG A 19 6.21 -11.19 -30.89
N PHE A 20 7.47 -10.98 -31.23
CA PHE A 20 8.61 -11.23 -30.36
C PHE A 20 9.37 -9.94 -30.11
N VAL A 21 9.92 -9.85 -28.91
CA VAL A 21 10.78 -8.73 -28.51
C VAL A 21 12.18 -9.18 -28.22
N ARG A 22 13.09 -8.20 -28.29
CA ARG A 22 14.44 -8.31 -27.78
C ARG A 22 14.69 -7.17 -26.82
N TRP A 23 15.17 -7.52 -25.64
CA TRP A 23 15.65 -6.56 -24.65
C TRP A 23 17.17 -6.59 -24.69
N SER A 24 17.79 -5.42 -24.76
CA SER A 24 19.25 -5.32 -24.64
C SER A 24 19.62 -4.02 -23.95
N ALA A 25 20.76 -4.01 -23.28
CA ALA A 25 21.27 -2.81 -22.66
C ALA A 25 22.75 -2.64 -22.98
N GLU A 26 23.15 -1.43 -23.37
CA GLU A 26 24.53 -1.16 -23.80
C GLU A 26 25.52 -1.44 -22.68
N GLY A 27 26.44 -2.39 -22.91
CA GLY A 27 27.47 -2.79 -21.95
C GLY A 27 27.00 -3.73 -20.83
N LEU A 28 25.78 -4.26 -20.90
CA LEU A 28 25.18 -5.13 -19.87
C LEU A 28 24.65 -6.44 -20.49
N LEU A 29 24.48 -7.47 -19.64
CA LEU A 29 24.07 -8.82 -20.06
C LEU A 29 22.56 -9.03 -20.20
N LEU A 30 21.75 -7.96 -20.23
CA LEU A 30 20.29 -8.03 -20.33
C LEU A 30 19.87 -8.92 -21.51
N GLN A 31 19.11 -9.96 -21.22
CA GLN A 31 18.65 -10.96 -22.18
C GLN A 31 17.19 -11.34 -21.93
N GLU A 32 16.38 -11.32 -22.98
CA GLU A 32 15.03 -11.87 -22.95
C GLU A 32 15.02 -13.39 -22.72
N SER A 33 13.88 -13.92 -22.30
CA SER A 33 13.62 -15.37 -22.37
C SER A 33 13.33 -15.82 -23.80
N ALA A 34 13.58 -17.10 -24.11
CA ALA A 34 13.25 -17.66 -25.42
C ALA A 34 11.73 -17.55 -25.69
N GLY A 35 11.36 -16.88 -26.79
CA GLY A 35 9.95 -16.67 -27.14
C GLY A 35 9.22 -15.66 -26.24
N ALA A 36 9.95 -14.75 -25.59
CA ALA A 36 9.40 -13.74 -24.68
C ALA A 36 8.22 -12.98 -25.30
N ASP A 37 7.10 -12.98 -24.56
CA ASP A 37 5.99 -12.06 -24.79
C ASP A 37 6.37 -10.67 -24.29
N PHE A 38 5.69 -9.63 -24.78
CA PHE A 38 5.81 -8.26 -24.24
C PHE A 38 4.49 -7.63 -23.83
N TRP A 39 3.39 -8.34 -24.11
CA TRP A 39 2.09 -8.13 -23.52
C TRP A 39 1.31 -9.44 -23.50
N ARG A 40 0.34 -9.53 -22.58
CA ARG A 40 -0.68 -10.60 -22.56
C ARG A 40 -2.05 -10.02 -22.27
N ILE A 41 -3.09 -10.69 -22.75
CA ILE A 41 -4.49 -10.32 -22.52
C ILE A 41 -5.25 -11.53 -22.00
N GLN A 42 -6.21 -11.31 -21.11
CA GLN A 42 -7.17 -12.32 -20.66
C GLN A 42 -8.57 -11.93 -21.17
N LEU A 43 -9.18 -12.81 -21.96
CA LEU A 43 -10.55 -12.67 -22.47
C LEU A 43 -11.53 -13.51 -21.63
N ASP A 44 -12.81 -13.16 -21.70
CA ASP A 44 -13.90 -13.81 -20.97
C ASP A 44 -15.19 -13.83 -21.79
N ASP A 45 -15.70 -15.01 -22.13
CA ASP A 45 -16.96 -15.22 -22.85
C ASP A 45 -18.13 -15.61 -21.92
N GLY A 46 -17.91 -15.63 -20.61
CA GLY A 46 -18.84 -16.06 -19.57
C GLY A 46 -18.69 -17.53 -19.15
N GLU A 47 -18.18 -18.40 -20.03
CA GLU A 47 -17.91 -19.82 -19.77
C GLU A 47 -16.42 -20.04 -19.51
N PHE A 48 -15.55 -19.58 -20.42
CA PHE A 48 -14.11 -19.55 -20.26
C PHE A 48 -13.66 -18.13 -19.87
N ARG A 49 -13.49 -17.91 -18.56
CA ARG A 49 -13.29 -16.58 -17.97
C ARG A 49 -11.85 -16.08 -17.90
N ASP A 50 -10.90 -16.90 -18.34
CA ASP A 50 -9.46 -16.65 -18.25
C ASP A 50 -8.73 -17.14 -19.53
N MET A 51 -9.27 -16.72 -20.69
CA MET A 51 -8.71 -17.08 -21.99
C MET A 51 -7.46 -16.26 -22.28
N SER A 52 -6.30 -16.91 -22.29
CA SER A 52 -5.03 -16.23 -22.55
C SER A 52 -4.83 -15.93 -24.04
N VAL A 53 -4.41 -14.70 -24.32
CA VAL A 53 -3.95 -14.20 -25.62
C VAL A 53 -2.51 -13.70 -25.43
N ARG A 54 -1.59 -14.20 -26.24
CA ARG A 54 -0.15 -13.89 -26.14
C ARG A 54 0.35 -13.14 -27.35
N SER A 55 1.25 -12.18 -27.16
CA SER A 55 1.88 -11.45 -28.27
C SER A 55 2.58 -12.39 -29.25
N SER A 56 3.25 -13.43 -28.74
CA SER A 56 3.96 -14.45 -29.54
C SER A 56 3.08 -15.23 -30.54
N LEU A 57 1.77 -15.28 -30.31
CA LEU A 57 0.80 -15.98 -31.17
C LEU A 57 0.12 -15.05 -32.18
N GLN A 58 0.33 -13.74 -32.10
CA GLN A 58 -0.38 -12.79 -32.95
C GLN A 58 0.32 -12.53 -34.29
N SER A 59 -0.31 -11.73 -35.15
CA SER A 59 0.35 -11.10 -36.29
C SER A 59 -0.16 -9.68 -36.45
N GLY A 60 0.73 -8.72 -36.24
CA GLY A 60 0.43 -7.29 -36.26
C GLY A 60 1.24 -6.51 -37.28
N ILE A 61 1.02 -5.20 -37.30
CA ILE A 61 1.74 -4.24 -38.14
C ILE A 61 2.52 -3.31 -37.22
N VAL A 62 3.85 -3.33 -37.35
CA VAL A 62 4.74 -2.41 -36.62
C VAL A 62 4.99 -1.16 -37.46
N THR A 63 4.77 0.00 -36.87
CA THR A 63 4.94 1.31 -37.52
C THR A 63 5.79 2.22 -36.64
N GLU A 64 6.77 2.89 -37.23
CA GLU A 64 7.46 4.00 -36.56
C GLU A 64 6.50 5.18 -36.42
N ILE A 65 6.46 5.78 -35.24
CA ILE A 65 5.68 6.98 -34.94
C ILE A 65 6.61 8.04 -34.37
N GLU A 66 6.13 9.27 -34.27
CA GLU A 66 6.89 10.33 -33.61
C GLU A 66 7.24 9.92 -32.17
N GLY A 67 8.53 9.93 -31.85
CA GLY A 67 9.04 9.58 -30.53
C GLY A 67 9.02 8.09 -30.16
N GLY A 68 8.68 7.18 -31.07
CA GLY A 68 8.65 5.75 -30.74
C GLY A 68 8.09 4.82 -31.80
N LEU A 69 7.38 3.79 -31.36
CA LEU A 69 6.76 2.80 -32.25
C LEU A 69 5.33 2.46 -31.82
N ALA A 70 4.52 2.03 -32.79
CA ALA A 70 3.20 1.47 -32.57
C ALA A 70 3.08 0.09 -33.20
N ILE A 71 2.37 -0.81 -32.53
CA ILE A 71 2.05 -2.15 -33.03
C ILE A 71 0.53 -2.30 -33.04
N GLN A 72 -0.04 -2.62 -34.19
CA GLN A 72 -1.48 -2.81 -34.35
C GLN A 72 -1.82 -4.24 -34.73
N TYR A 73 -2.74 -4.84 -33.97
CA TYR A 73 -3.39 -6.12 -34.25
C TYR A 73 -4.86 -5.84 -34.55
N ASN A 74 -5.34 -6.32 -35.70
CA ASN A 74 -6.73 -6.07 -36.13
C ASN A 74 -7.73 -7.11 -35.58
N GLN A 75 -7.20 -8.20 -35.02
CA GLN A 75 -7.92 -9.27 -34.36
C GLN A 75 -6.96 -9.94 -33.38
N LEU A 76 -7.48 -10.70 -32.42
CA LEU A 76 -6.70 -11.45 -31.46
C LEU A 76 -7.02 -12.94 -31.54
N GLU A 77 -5.99 -13.77 -31.60
CA GLU A 77 -6.07 -15.23 -31.49
C GLU A 77 -5.79 -15.65 -30.04
N ALA A 78 -6.72 -16.34 -29.41
CA ALA A 78 -6.53 -16.92 -28.08
C ALA A 78 -5.86 -18.30 -28.16
N GLU A 79 -5.36 -18.80 -27.03
CA GLU A 79 -4.68 -20.10 -26.94
C GLU A 79 -5.52 -21.31 -27.35
N ASP A 80 -6.85 -21.18 -27.36
CA ASP A 80 -7.77 -22.20 -27.84
C ASP A 80 -7.85 -22.27 -29.39
N GLY A 81 -7.16 -21.34 -30.08
CA GLY A 81 -7.16 -21.20 -31.54
C GLY A 81 -8.32 -20.38 -32.10
N ASN A 82 -9.22 -19.86 -31.25
CA ASN A 82 -10.29 -18.99 -31.68
C ASN A 82 -9.78 -17.57 -31.92
N THR A 83 -10.37 -16.90 -32.92
CA THR A 83 -10.04 -15.53 -33.27
C THR A 83 -11.20 -14.61 -32.94
N TYR A 84 -10.89 -13.49 -32.29
CA TYR A 84 -11.85 -12.50 -31.85
C TYR A 84 -11.59 -11.16 -32.56
N PRO A 85 -12.63 -10.46 -33.04
CA PRO A 85 -12.52 -9.13 -33.63
C PRO A 85 -12.27 -8.05 -32.56
N VAL A 86 -11.13 -8.17 -31.89
CA VAL A 86 -10.62 -7.21 -30.91
C VAL A 86 -9.44 -6.50 -31.55
N LEU A 87 -9.57 -5.20 -31.80
CA LEU A 87 -8.46 -4.40 -32.29
C LEU A 87 -7.64 -3.98 -31.09
N PHE A 88 -6.34 -4.27 -31.13
CA PHE A 88 -5.41 -3.94 -30.07
C PHE A 88 -4.25 -3.16 -30.65
N ARG A 89 -3.98 -1.98 -30.11
CA ARG A 89 -2.86 -1.13 -30.51
C ARG A 89 -1.99 -0.83 -29.31
N VAL A 90 -0.73 -1.28 -29.35
CA VAL A 90 0.29 -0.91 -28.37
C VAL A 90 1.07 0.27 -28.90
N GLN A 91 1.37 1.24 -28.03
CA GLN A 91 2.23 2.37 -28.31
C GLN A 91 3.36 2.43 -27.29
N ILE A 92 4.60 2.54 -27.78
CA ILE A 92 5.80 2.61 -26.96
C ILE A 92 6.56 3.86 -27.36
N LEU A 93 6.67 4.82 -26.44
CA LEU A 93 7.36 6.09 -26.64
C LEU A 93 8.65 6.14 -25.82
N VAL A 94 9.66 6.83 -26.35
CA VAL A 94 10.88 7.17 -25.61
C VAL A 94 10.67 8.53 -24.97
N VAL A 95 10.73 8.58 -23.64
CA VAL A 95 10.62 9.82 -22.85
C VAL A 95 11.83 9.91 -21.93
N GLY A 96 12.80 10.74 -22.31
CA GLY A 96 14.10 10.78 -21.62
C GLY A 96 14.81 9.42 -21.67
N GLU A 97 15.11 8.87 -20.49
CA GLU A 97 15.74 7.53 -20.34
C GLU A 97 14.73 6.41 -20.10
N GLN A 98 13.44 6.68 -20.33
CA GLN A 98 12.35 5.75 -20.03
C GLN A 98 11.60 5.31 -21.29
N LEU A 99 11.09 4.09 -21.28
CA LEU A 99 10.12 3.59 -22.24
C LEU A 99 8.72 3.68 -21.65
N HIS A 100 7.84 4.40 -22.32
CA HIS A 100 6.45 4.63 -21.91
C HIS A 100 5.53 3.78 -22.77
N PHE A 101 4.90 2.79 -22.15
CA PHE A 101 3.97 1.84 -22.75
C PHE A 101 2.54 2.28 -22.50
N SER A 102 1.72 2.25 -23.55
CA SER A 102 0.27 2.43 -23.47
C SER A 102 -0.41 1.54 -24.51
N TYR A 103 -1.70 1.31 -24.34
CA TYR A 103 -2.49 0.59 -25.32
C TYR A 103 -3.84 1.23 -25.59
N LYS A 104 -4.43 0.81 -26.71
CA LYS A 104 -5.82 1.06 -27.06
C LYS A 104 -6.48 -0.26 -27.47
N VAL A 105 -7.64 -0.55 -26.90
CA VAL A 105 -8.48 -1.70 -27.23
C VAL A 105 -9.78 -1.17 -27.83
N THR A 106 -10.19 -1.70 -28.99
CA THR A 106 -11.54 -1.53 -29.54
C THR A 106 -12.13 -2.92 -29.69
N ASN A 107 -13.13 -3.24 -28.87
CA ASN A 107 -13.71 -4.58 -28.82
C ASN A 107 -14.96 -4.66 -29.70
N GLN A 108 -14.91 -5.44 -30.77
CA GLN A 108 -16.07 -5.71 -31.64
C GLN A 108 -16.59 -7.15 -31.48
N SER A 109 -16.15 -7.83 -30.43
CA SER A 109 -16.55 -9.18 -30.07
C SER A 109 -17.52 -9.17 -28.89
N GLU A 110 -18.23 -10.28 -28.68
CA GLU A 110 -19.07 -10.51 -27.50
C GLU A 110 -18.23 -10.85 -26.25
N VAL A 111 -16.98 -11.29 -26.43
CA VAL A 111 -16.08 -11.59 -25.30
C VAL A 111 -15.64 -10.29 -24.63
N ARG A 112 -15.52 -10.30 -23.30
CA ARG A 112 -14.98 -9.17 -22.53
C ARG A 112 -13.46 -9.25 -22.48
N VAL A 113 -12.79 -8.11 -22.64
CA VAL A 113 -11.34 -7.99 -22.38
C VAL A 113 -11.14 -7.68 -20.90
N ASN A 114 -10.91 -8.71 -20.09
CA ASN A 114 -10.80 -8.60 -18.64
C ASN A 114 -9.50 -7.92 -18.20
N GLU A 115 -8.39 -8.37 -18.75
CA GLU A 115 -7.06 -8.02 -18.27
C GLU A 115 -6.12 -7.72 -19.43
N VAL A 116 -5.23 -6.74 -19.25
CA VAL A 116 -4.10 -6.47 -20.14
C VAL A 116 -2.84 -6.32 -19.30
N LYS A 117 -1.89 -7.23 -19.47
CA LYS A 117 -0.55 -7.17 -18.87
C LYS A 117 0.37 -6.40 -19.82
N LEU A 118 0.66 -5.13 -19.52
CA LEU A 118 1.56 -4.27 -20.30
C LEU A 118 2.26 -3.24 -19.39
N PRO A 119 3.61 -3.21 -19.35
CA PRO A 119 4.54 -4.09 -20.06
C PRO A 119 4.51 -5.52 -19.50
N PHE A 120 5.04 -6.47 -20.28
CA PHE A 120 5.41 -7.81 -19.83
C PHE A 120 6.93 -7.96 -20.08
N VAL A 121 7.74 -7.65 -19.07
CA VAL A 121 9.21 -7.70 -19.19
C VAL A 121 9.67 -9.11 -18.82
N ASP A 122 9.97 -9.92 -19.83
CA ASP A 122 10.31 -11.33 -19.70
C ASP A 122 11.79 -11.57 -20.02
N VAL A 123 12.59 -11.86 -18.98
CA VAL A 123 14.04 -11.92 -19.06
C VAL A 123 14.60 -13.21 -18.49
N SER A 124 15.70 -13.68 -19.09
CA SER A 124 16.50 -14.79 -18.58
C SER A 124 17.72 -14.30 -17.79
N VAL A 125 18.14 -13.05 -17.98
CA VAL A 125 19.20 -12.35 -17.23
C VAL A 125 18.89 -10.85 -17.20
N VAL A 126 19.08 -10.17 -16.06
CA VAL A 126 18.91 -8.71 -15.95
C VAL A 126 20.23 -7.98 -16.24
N ALA A 127 21.24 -8.09 -15.35
CA ALA A 127 22.54 -7.45 -15.54
C ALA A 127 23.75 -8.38 -15.30
N ASP A 128 23.62 -9.37 -14.41
CA ASP A 128 24.67 -10.30 -13.99
C ASP A 128 24.18 -11.76 -14.11
N GLU A 129 25.06 -12.68 -14.51
CA GLU A 129 24.77 -14.12 -14.54
C GLU A 129 24.61 -14.72 -13.14
N GLN A 130 25.17 -14.07 -12.11
CA GLN A 130 25.00 -14.43 -10.70
C GLN A 130 23.64 -13.98 -10.16
N ARG A 131 22.56 -14.47 -10.79
CA ARG A 131 21.14 -14.17 -10.50
C ARG A 131 20.75 -14.22 -9.02
N PHE A 132 21.37 -15.10 -8.24
CA PHE A 132 21.12 -15.22 -6.79
C PHE A 132 21.47 -13.95 -5.99
N ARG A 133 22.20 -13.00 -6.60
CA ARG A 133 22.53 -11.69 -6.02
C ARG A 133 21.50 -10.62 -6.35
N ASP A 134 20.57 -10.89 -7.27
CA ASP A 134 19.52 -9.96 -7.62
C ASP A 134 18.58 -9.78 -6.44
N VAL A 135 18.01 -8.58 -6.33
CA VAL A 135 17.07 -8.22 -5.28
C VAL A 135 15.86 -7.56 -5.90
N LEU A 136 14.67 -8.11 -5.59
CA LEU A 136 13.39 -7.56 -6.00
C LEU A 136 12.85 -6.64 -4.91
N TYR A 137 12.55 -5.40 -5.28
CA TYR A 137 11.93 -4.40 -4.42
C TYR A 137 10.47 -4.26 -4.80
N ARG A 138 9.58 -4.55 -3.85
CA ARG A 138 8.12 -4.44 -4.00
C ARG A 138 7.60 -3.38 -3.05
N SER A 139 6.78 -2.48 -3.55
CA SER A 139 6.11 -1.44 -2.77
C SER A 139 4.92 -1.99 -1.95
N GLU A 140 5.10 -3.15 -1.33
CA GLU A 140 4.09 -3.80 -0.49
C GLU A 140 4.12 -3.18 0.91
N GLY A 141 2.98 -2.63 1.36
CA GLY A 141 2.93 -1.84 2.58
C GLY A 141 3.99 -0.73 2.54
N HIS A 142 4.91 -0.69 3.51
CA HIS A 142 5.95 0.33 3.54
C HIS A 142 7.18 -0.03 2.69
N GLY A 143 7.22 -1.26 2.17
CA GLY A 143 8.29 -1.77 1.31
C GLY A 143 8.74 -3.18 1.71
N HIS A 144 9.05 -3.97 0.70
CA HIS A 144 9.47 -5.36 0.81
C HIS A 144 10.70 -5.57 -0.09
N ARG A 145 11.77 -6.11 0.49
CA ARG A 145 13.02 -6.42 -0.19
C ARG A 145 13.25 -7.94 -0.21
N LEU A 146 13.01 -8.54 -1.37
CA LEU A 146 13.14 -9.98 -1.58
C LEU A 146 14.48 -10.31 -2.25
N ALA A 147 15.37 -10.98 -1.52
CA ALA A 147 16.63 -11.48 -2.07
C ALA A 147 16.40 -12.74 -2.94
N ASP A 148 17.21 -12.91 -3.98
CA ASP A 148 17.15 -14.02 -4.92
C ASP A 148 15.72 -14.29 -5.44
N PRO A 149 15.10 -13.33 -6.16
CA PRO A 149 13.72 -13.48 -6.63
C PRO A 149 13.54 -14.69 -7.55
N TRP A 150 14.61 -15.13 -8.23
CA TRP A 150 14.62 -16.29 -9.11
C TRP A 150 14.27 -17.60 -8.39
N THR A 151 14.63 -17.71 -7.12
CA THR A 151 14.30 -18.86 -6.28
C THR A 151 13.14 -18.55 -5.34
N ALA A 152 13.14 -17.36 -4.74
CA ALA A 152 12.22 -17.03 -3.64
C ALA A 152 10.75 -16.98 -4.08
N ILE A 153 10.47 -16.63 -5.34
CA ILE A 153 9.11 -16.60 -5.90
C ILE A 153 8.48 -18.00 -5.97
N ASP A 154 9.26 -19.09 -5.99
CA ASP A 154 8.70 -20.47 -5.99
C ASP A 154 7.81 -20.73 -4.76
N LYS A 155 8.00 -20.00 -3.66
CA LYS A 155 7.13 -20.07 -2.47
C LYS A 155 5.69 -19.62 -2.75
N ALA A 156 5.45 -18.88 -3.83
CA ALA A 156 4.13 -18.45 -4.26
C ALA A 156 3.39 -19.51 -5.11
N HIS A 157 4.02 -20.66 -5.38
CA HIS A 157 3.38 -21.78 -6.07
C HIS A 157 2.12 -22.19 -5.31
N SER A 158 0.98 -22.17 -6.00
CA SER A 158 -0.33 -22.37 -5.39
C SER A 158 -0.66 -23.84 -5.10
N GLU A 159 0.10 -24.78 -5.68
CA GLU A 159 -0.06 -26.25 -5.64
C GLU A 159 -1.37 -26.77 -6.25
N TYR A 160 -2.44 -25.98 -6.27
CA TYR A 160 -3.76 -26.39 -6.73
C TYR A 160 -4.56 -25.29 -7.44
N MET A 161 -4.46 -24.02 -7.01
CA MET A 161 -5.42 -22.98 -7.41
C MET A 161 -5.10 -22.24 -8.72
N SER A 162 -3.85 -22.30 -9.19
CA SER A 162 -3.36 -21.49 -10.33
C SER A 162 -2.70 -22.36 -11.39
N SER A 163 -2.54 -21.80 -12.60
CA SER A 163 -1.79 -22.42 -13.71
C SER A 163 -0.26 -22.31 -13.51
N ASP A 164 0.25 -22.83 -12.39
CA ASP A 164 1.68 -22.82 -12.05
C ASP A 164 2.55 -23.62 -13.06
N ASN A 165 1.91 -24.37 -13.96
CA ASN A 165 2.53 -25.01 -15.12
C ASN A 165 2.91 -24.03 -16.24
N HIS A 166 2.49 -22.76 -16.16
CA HIS A 166 2.90 -21.68 -17.05
C HIS A 166 3.83 -20.69 -16.35
N GLU A 167 3.37 -20.12 -15.24
CA GLU A 167 4.14 -19.18 -14.43
C GLU A 167 3.72 -19.26 -12.97
N ILE A 168 4.68 -19.10 -12.07
CA ILE A 168 4.43 -18.93 -10.65
C ILE A 168 4.49 -17.43 -10.37
N TRP A 169 3.41 -16.86 -9.84
CA TRP A 169 3.26 -15.41 -9.66
C TRP A 169 3.33 -15.00 -8.20
N LEU A 170 4.11 -13.96 -7.94
CA LEU A 170 4.06 -13.16 -6.72
C LEU A 170 3.51 -11.78 -7.08
N ASP A 171 2.27 -11.52 -6.68
CA ASP A 171 1.52 -10.33 -7.08
C ASP A 171 1.34 -9.31 -5.95
N MET A 172 0.95 -8.10 -6.31
CA MET A 172 0.64 -7.02 -5.39
C MET A 172 -0.35 -6.06 -6.03
N THR A 173 -1.57 -6.00 -5.48
CA THR A 173 -2.61 -5.11 -6.01
C THR A 173 -2.47 -3.68 -5.47
N TYR A 174 -2.53 -2.71 -6.36
CA TYR A 174 -2.54 -1.27 -6.10
C TYR A 174 -3.89 -0.67 -6.56
N PRO A 175 -4.48 0.31 -5.85
CA PRO A 175 -4.07 0.87 -4.55
C PRO A 175 -4.66 0.07 -3.38
N SER A 176 -3.81 -0.54 -2.54
CA SER A 176 -4.17 -1.19 -1.27
C SER A 176 -2.91 -1.81 -0.64
N PHE A 177 -2.61 -3.07 -0.98
CA PHE A 177 -1.42 -3.77 -0.52
C PHE A 177 -0.16 -3.18 -1.14
N GLY A 178 -0.23 -2.85 -2.44
CA GLY A 178 0.72 -1.94 -3.08
C GLY A 178 0.44 -0.52 -2.61
N SER A 179 1.41 0.07 -1.92
CA SER A 179 1.36 1.47 -1.47
C SER A 179 1.77 2.46 -2.55
N MET A 180 2.47 1.98 -3.57
CA MET A 180 2.91 2.73 -4.75
C MET A 180 2.76 1.85 -5.99
N ALA A 181 2.55 2.44 -7.15
CA ALA A 181 2.35 1.70 -8.39
C ALA A 181 3.67 1.36 -9.11
N TRP A 182 4.72 0.95 -8.37
CA TRP A 182 6.01 0.56 -8.97
C TRP A 182 6.77 -0.51 -8.18
N PHE A 183 7.63 -1.24 -8.88
CA PHE A 183 8.50 -2.28 -8.33
C PHE A 183 9.73 -2.44 -9.26
N GLY A 184 10.73 -3.21 -8.86
CA GLY A 184 11.88 -3.40 -9.72
C GLY A 184 12.97 -4.29 -9.16
N VAL A 185 13.93 -4.62 -10.02
CA VAL A 185 15.03 -5.55 -9.71
C VAL A 185 16.35 -4.80 -9.74
N GLN A 186 17.09 -4.86 -8.64
CA GLN A 186 18.48 -4.48 -8.61
C GLN A 186 19.34 -5.67 -9.04
N SER A 187 20.17 -5.49 -10.05
CA SER A 187 21.08 -6.51 -10.57
C SER A 187 22.42 -5.86 -10.92
N GLY A 188 23.52 -6.39 -10.38
CA GLY A 188 24.83 -5.76 -10.49
C GLY A 188 24.82 -4.31 -9.99
N SER A 189 25.24 -3.38 -10.83
CA SER A 189 25.26 -1.93 -10.55
C SER A 189 24.09 -1.16 -11.16
N HIS A 190 22.98 -1.84 -11.50
CA HIS A 190 21.84 -1.24 -12.17
C HIS A 190 20.51 -1.63 -11.53
N PHE A 191 19.49 -0.82 -11.79
CA PHE A 191 18.12 -1.04 -11.36
C PHE A 191 17.16 -1.08 -12.55
N LEU A 192 16.47 -2.21 -12.72
CA LEU A 192 15.38 -2.38 -13.68
C LEU A 192 14.07 -1.97 -13.02
N TYR A 193 13.57 -0.80 -13.38
CA TYR A 193 12.33 -0.21 -12.88
C TYR A 193 11.15 -0.60 -13.76
N VAL A 194 10.04 -1.00 -13.14
CA VAL A 194 8.73 -1.14 -13.77
C VAL A 194 7.68 -0.46 -12.91
N GLY A 195 6.92 0.45 -13.49
CA GLY A 195 5.83 1.12 -12.76
C GLY A 195 4.70 1.56 -13.66
N ARG A 196 3.65 2.08 -13.03
CA ARG A 196 2.48 2.64 -13.69
C ARG A 196 2.32 4.08 -13.23
N HIS A 197 2.33 4.99 -14.19
CA HIS A 197 2.17 6.43 -13.98
C HIS A 197 0.77 6.81 -14.48
N ASP A 198 -0.19 6.77 -13.57
CA ASP A 198 -1.62 6.97 -13.85
C ASP A 198 -2.23 7.99 -12.89
N ASP A 199 -2.66 9.13 -13.43
CA ASP A 199 -3.25 10.24 -12.66
C ASP A 199 -4.62 9.88 -12.07
N ASN A 200 -5.27 8.82 -12.56
CA ASN A 200 -6.52 8.30 -12.00
C ASN A 200 -6.29 7.21 -10.94
N PHE A 201 -5.07 6.71 -10.80
CA PHE A 201 -4.69 5.67 -9.84
C PHE A 201 -5.61 4.44 -9.92
N THR A 202 -5.99 4.05 -11.15
CA THR A 202 -6.90 2.92 -11.36
C THR A 202 -6.27 1.62 -10.87
N THR A 203 -7.11 0.70 -10.44
CA THR A 203 -6.66 -0.56 -9.85
C THR A 203 -5.82 -1.35 -10.84
N CYS A 204 -4.62 -1.76 -10.42
CA CYS A 204 -3.73 -2.61 -11.18
C CYS A 204 -3.03 -3.63 -10.27
N VAL A 205 -2.47 -4.68 -10.85
CA VAL A 205 -1.62 -5.64 -10.14
C VAL A 205 -0.20 -5.54 -10.67
N LEU A 206 0.75 -5.31 -9.77
CA LEU A 206 2.18 -5.42 -10.05
C LEU A 206 2.60 -6.86 -9.79
N ALA A 207 3.06 -7.56 -10.81
CA ALA A 207 3.33 -8.99 -10.74
C ALA A 207 4.78 -9.29 -11.09
N ALA A 208 5.47 -9.99 -10.18
CA ALA A 208 6.74 -10.65 -10.46
C ALA A 208 6.48 -12.15 -10.64
N GLY A 209 7.04 -12.77 -11.66
CA GLY A 209 6.81 -14.19 -11.93
C GLY A 209 8.07 -14.93 -12.33
N ILE A 210 8.08 -16.24 -12.12
CA ILE A 210 9.11 -17.15 -12.65
C ILE A 210 8.47 -18.22 -13.53
N GLY A 211 9.29 -18.89 -14.34
CA GLY A 211 8.85 -20.06 -15.10
C GLY A 211 8.42 -21.22 -14.18
N PRO A 212 7.81 -22.28 -14.75
CA PRO A 212 7.42 -23.46 -13.99
C PRO A 212 8.63 -24.12 -13.32
N ARG A 213 8.39 -24.91 -12.27
CA ARG A 213 9.46 -25.68 -11.61
C ARG A 213 10.24 -26.54 -12.61
N ASN A 214 11.56 -26.51 -12.50
CA ASN A 214 12.50 -27.23 -13.39
C ASN A 214 12.52 -26.73 -14.85
N SER A 215 12.10 -25.49 -15.10
CA SER A 215 12.31 -24.81 -16.39
C SER A 215 13.60 -23.99 -16.40
N ASP A 216 13.98 -23.47 -17.57
CA ASP A 216 15.11 -22.54 -17.69
C ASP A 216 14.87 -21.27 -16.87
N PRO A 217 15.93 -20.64 -16.32
CA PRO A 217 15.80 -19.42 -15.52
C PRO A 217 15.05 -18.32 -16.27
N ARG A 218 13.98 -17.83 -15.65
CA ARG A 218 13.07 -16.83 -16.22
C ARG A 218 12.54 -15.96 -15.09
N LEU A 219 12.58 -14.65 -15.27
CA LEU A 219 11.98 -13.66 -14.39
C LEU A 219 11.10 -12.74 -15.23
N VAL A 220 9.87 -12.53 -14.78
CA VAL A 220 8.89 -11.69 -15.44
C VAL A 220 8.49 -10.55 -14.52
N LEU A 221 8.46 -9.32 -15.03
CA LEU A 221 7.86 -8.16 -14.36
C LEU A 221 6.72 -7.64 -15.23
N ALA A 222 5.49 -7.63 -14.70
CA ALA A 222 4.32 -7.19 -15.42
C ALA A 222 3.45 -6.20 -14.63
N VAL A 223 2.82 -5.28 -15.36
CA VAL A 223 1.72 -4.46 -14.85
C VAL A 223 0.42 -4.97 -15.46
N SER A 224 -0.37 -5.66 -14.64
CA SER A 224 -1.69 -6.16 -14.97
C SER A 224 -2.75 -5.08 -14.75
N GLN A 225 -3.49 -4.75 -15.80
CA GLN A 225 -4.52 -3.71 -15.81
C GLN A 225 -5.87 -4.34 -16.13
N PHE A 226 -6.96 -3.80 -15.57
CA PHE A 226 -8.30 -4.40 -15.69
C PHE A 226 -9.30 -3.48 -16.42
N PRO A 227 -9.15 -3.28 -17.74
CA PRO A 227 -10.00 -2.33 -18.47
C PRO A 227 -11.45 -2.82 -18.66
N LEU A 228 -11.71 -4.12 -18.46
CA LEU A 228 -13.05 -4.75 -18.51
C LEU A 228 -13.86 -4.35 -19.76
N VAL A 229 -13.21 -4.33 -20.94
CA VAL A 229 -13.78 -3.76 -22.17
C VAL A 229 -14.86 -4.68 -22.72
N GLN A 230 -16.11 -4.20 -22.76
CA GLN A 230 -17.26 -4.93 -23.31
C GLN A 230 -17.31 -4.82 -24.84
N GLY A 231 -18.13 -5.66 -25.48
CA GLY A 231 -18.43 -5.53 -26.90
C GLY A 231 -18.99 -4.16 -27.27
N GLY A 232 -18.44 -3.57 -28.33
CA GLY A 232 -18.76 -2.22 -28.79
C GLY A 232 -18.01 -1.09 -28.09
N GLU A 233 -17.21 -1.38 -27.06
CA GLU A 233 -16.45 -0.36 -26.33
C GLU A 233 -15.04 -0.12 -26.90
N GLU A 234 -14.52 1.06 -26.61
CA GLU A 234 -13.15 1.47 -26.91
C GLU A 234 -12.51 2.09 -25.66
N VAL A 235 -11.29 1.65 -25.32
CA VAL A 235 -10.56 2.12 -24.13
C VAL A 235 -9.10 2.34 -24.46
N SER A 236 -8.52 3.40 -23.88
CA SER A 236 -7.09 3.65 -23.85
C SER A 236 -6.56 3.50 -22.43
N SER A 237 -5.37 2.94 -22.29
CA SER A 237 -4.72 2.77 -21.00
C SER A 237 -4.00 4.03 -20.56
N PRO A 238 -3.83 4.22 -19.24
CA PRO A 238 -2.75 5.02 -18.68
C PRO A 238 -1.37 4.46 -19.06
N THR A 239 -0.32 5.18 -18.67
CA THR A 239 1.06 4.85 -19.05
C THR A 239 1.71 3.92 -18.03
N SER A 240 2.30 2.83 -18.54
CA SER A 240 3.26 2.04 -17.79
C SER A 240 4.68 2.39 -18.23
N VAL A 241 5.64 2.36 -17.32
CA VAL A 241 6.99 2.86 -17.53
C VAL A 241 8.00 1.76 -17.23
N VAL A 242 8.97 1.60 -18.13
CA VAL A 242 10.15 0.75 -17.94
C VAL A 242 11.41 1.61 -18.07
N ALA A 243 12.34 1.45 -17.15
CA ALA A 243 13.65 2.08 -17.23
C ALA A 243 14.73 1.13 -16.71
N PHE A 244 15.94 1.24 -17.24
CA PHE A 244 17.09 0.48 -16.73
C PHE A 244 18.25 1.46 -16.53
N VAL A 245 18.55 1.72 -15.26
CA VAL A 245 19.37 2.88 -14.84
C VAL A 245 20.53 2.43 -13.95
N PRO A 246 21.70 3.10 -14.03
CA PRO A 246 22.82 2.82 -13.13
C PRO A 246 22.49 3.24 -11.69
N GLY A 247 22.86 2.41 -10.72
CA GLY A 247 22.60 2.63 -9.29
C GLY A 247 21.77 1.49 -8.68
N ASP A 248 20.98 1.83 -7.67
CA ASP A 248 20.18 0.90 -6.89
C ASP A 248 18.70 1.33 -6.82
N TRP A 249 17.94 0.71 -5.93
CA TRP A 249 16.51 0.99 -5.72
C TRP A 249 16.17 2.47 -5.49
N ARG A 250 17.10 3.31 -5.01
CA ARG A 250 16.88 4.75 -4.84
C ARG A 250 16.61 5.44 -6.17
N GLN A 251 17.17 4.93 -7.27
CA GLN A 251 16.86 5.43 -8.61
C GLN A 251 15.42 5.11 -9.01
N GLY A 252 14.92 3.93 -8.65
CA GLY A 252 13.51 3.58 -8.84
C GLY A 252 12.57 4.49 -8.04
N SER A 253 12.93 4.77 -6.78
CA SER A 253 12.23 5.73 -5.93
C SER A 253 12.22 7.13 -6.55
N ALA A 254 13.36 7.61 -7.06
CA ALA A 254 13.46 8.91 -7.71
C ALA A 254 12.63 9.01 -9.00
N ILE A 255 12.61 7.97 -9.83
CA ILE A 255 11.78 7.91 -11.06
C ILE A 255 10.30 8.05 -10.71
N TYR A 256 9.82 7.28 -9.71
CA TYR A 256 8.41 7.35 -9.31
C TYR A 256 8.09 8.70 -8.65
N ARG A 257 9.00 9.20 -7.80
CA ARG A 257 8.82 10.49 -7.14
C ARG A 257 8.76 11.65 -8.13
N GLN A 258 9.56 11.63 -9.19
CA GLN A 258 9.53 12.67 -10.23
C GLN A 258 8.15 12.79 -10.89
N TRP A 259 7.48 11.67 -11.15
CA TRP A 259 6.09 11.69 -11.62
C TRP A 259 5.14 12.15 -10.51
N ALA A 260 5.34 11.65 -9.29
CA ALA A 260 4.49 11.98 -8.16
C ALA A 260 4.52 13.47 -7.78
N ASP A 261 5.63 14.18 -7.97
CA ASP A 261 5.73 15.64 -7.77
C ASP A 261 4.71 16.43 -8.63
N GLY A 262 4.16 15.83 -9.69
CA GLY A 262 3.10 16.43 -10.50
C GLY A 262 1.72 16.44 -9.84
N TRP A 263 1.45 15.57 -8.85
CA TRP A 263 0.12 15.42 -8.24
C TRP A 263 0.13 15.34 -6.71
N PHE A 264 1.26 14.98 -6.09
CA PHE A 264 1.40 14.89 -4.64
C PHE A 264 1.62 16.29 -4.08
N SER A 265 0.68 16.73 -3.26
CA SER A 265 0.82 17.96 -2.48
C SER A 265 0.70 17.60 -1.01
N GLU A 266 1.75 17.85 -0.24
CA GLU A 266 1.70 17.61 1.19
C GLU A 266 0.57 18.44 1.81
N PRO A 267 -0.36 17.80 2.55
CA PRO A 267 -1.43 18.52 3.20
C PRO A 267 -0.84 19.39 4.30
N GLN A 268 -1.37 20.61 4.48
CA GLN A 268 -1.11 21.37 5.70
C GLN A 268 -1.72 20.60 6.88
N LYS A 269 -0.85 20.02 7.71
CA LYS A 269 -1.22 19.25 8.90
C LYS A 269 -1.30 20.21 10.10
N PRO A 270 -2.20 19.98 11.07
CA PRO A 270 -2.15 20.70 12.34
C PRO A 270 -0.81 20.45 13.05
N ASP A 271 -0.24 21.48 13.70
CA ASP A 271 1.07 21.39 14.37
C ASP A 271 1.15 20.21 15.36
N TRP A 272 0.06 19.93 16.08
CA TRP A 272 0.00 18.83 17.03
C TRP A 272 0.11 17.45 16.36
N VAL A 273 -0.28 17.32 15.08
CA VAL A 273 -0.12 16.09 14.29
C VAL A 273 1.34 15.95 13.85
N GLN A 274 1.98 17.04 13.44
CA GLN A 274 3.40 17.04 13.04
C GLN A 274 4.29 16.49 14.16
N GLU A 275 4.04 16.94 15.39
CA GLU A 275 4.80 16.59 16.59
C GLU A 275 4.21 15.38 17.35
N LEU A 276 3.25 14.67 16.75
CA LEU A 276 2.59 13.52 17.36
C LEU A 276 3.62 12.45 17.70
N ARG A 277 3.73 12.04 18.97
CA ARG A 277 4.63 10.96 19.40
C ARG A 277 4.06 9.57 19.12
N GLY A 278 2.74 9.47 19.09
CA GLY A 278 1.97 8.23 19.04
C GLY A 278 0.58 8.44 19.60
N TRP A 279 -0.12 7.34 19.82
CA TRP A 279 -1.42 7.33 20.49
C TRP A 279 -1.58 6.08 21.34
N GLN A 280 -2.42 6.22 22.36
CA GLN A 280 -2.96 5.09 23.08
C GLN A 280 -4.28 4.68 22.44
N ARG A 281 -4.30 3.52 21.80
CA ARG A 281 -5.50 2.94 21.21
C ARG A 281 -6.19 2.02 22.21
N ILE A 282 -7.45 2.31 22.49
CA ILE A 282 -8.30 1.52 23.40
C ILE A 282 -9.66 1.21 22.76
N ILE A 283 -10.23 0.06 23.09
CA ILE A 283 -11.60 -0.34 22.74
C ILE A 283 -12.47 -0.18 23.99
N MET A 284 -13.46 0.71 23.94
CA MET A 284 -14.39 0.90 25.05
C MET A 284 -15.34 -0.27 25.20
N LYS A 285 -16.19 -0.51 24.18
CA LYS A 285 -17.07 -1.66 24.09
C LYS A 285 -16.63 -2.54 22.93
N HIS A 286 -16.34 -3.80 23.21
CA HIS A 286 -15.95 -4.76 22.18
C HIS A 286 -17.17 -5.32 21.44
N GLN A 287 -17.01 -5.82 20.21
CA GLN A 287 -18.08 -6.46 19.44
C GLN A 287 -18.94 -7.42 20.27
N PHE A 288 -18.32 -8.31 21.07
CA PHE A 288 -19.02 -9.29 21.91
C PHE A 288 -19.67 -8.70 23.17
N GLY A 289 -19.78 -7.37 23.27
CA GLY A 289 -20.58 -6.65 24.26
C GLY A 289 -19.86 -6.28 25.56
N LYS A 290 -18.64 -6.78 25.80
CA LYS A 290 -17.87 -6.42 27.01
C LYS A 290 -17.44 -4.95 26.95
N ILE A 291 -17.76 -4.22 28.02
CA ILE A 291 -17.28 -2.86 28.27
C ILE A 291 -15.99 -2.95 29.08
N TYR A 292 -14.89 -2.49 28.50
CA TYR A 292 -13.58 -2.37 29.15
C TYR A 292 -13.39 -0.97 29.77
N PHE A 293 -13.93 0.07 29.12
CA PHE A 293 -13.82 1.47 29.55
C PHE A 293 -15.15 2.19 29.35
N ARG A 294 -15.43 3.20 30.17
CA ARG A 294 -16.52 4.18 30.02
C ARG A 294 -15.98 5.56 29.66
N TYR A 295 -16.82 6.50 29.25
CA TYR A 295 -16.34 7.84 28.84
C TYR A 295 -15.64 8.55 30.01
N GLU A 296 -16.12 8.35 31.23
CA GLU A 296 -15.50 8.88 32.46
C GLU A 296 -14.07 8.37 32.73
N ASP A 297 -13.65 7.26 32.09
CA ASP A 297 -12.29 6.74 32.19
C ASP A 297 -11.29 7.52 31.31
N LEU A 298 -11.75 8.25 30.28
CA LEU A 298 -10.84 8.86 29.29
C LEU A 298 -9.80 9.82 29.91
N PRO A 299 -10.13 10.65 30.91
CA PRO A 299 -9.12 11.46 31.58
C PRO A 299 -8.02 10.62 32.23
N ARG A 300 -8.35 9.48 32.84
CA ARG A 300 -7.35 8.57 33.42
C ARG A 300 -6.50 7.91 32.32
N VAL A 301 -7.13 7.41 31.26
CA VAL A 301 -6.42 6.82 30.11
C VAL A 301 -5.44 7.82 29.51
N TYR A 302 -5.84 9.10 29.39
CA TYR A 302 -4.98 10.18 28.95
C TYR A 302 -3.76 10.35 29.88
N GLU A 303 -3.95 10.49 31.19
CA GLU A 303 -2.83 10.68 32.13
C GLU A 303 -1.84 9.50 32.09
N GLU A 304 -2.36 8.27 31.95
CA GLU A 304 -1.54 7.06 31.81
C GLU A 304 -0.71 7.07 30.52
N GLY A 305 -1.28 7.54 29.40
CA GLY A 305 -0.54 7.74 28.15
C GLY A 305 0.48 8.88 28.24
N LYS A 306 0.08 10.00 28.84
CA LYS A 306 0.93 11.19 29.03
C LYS A 306 2.15 10.85 29.88
N ALA A 307 2.03 9.97 30.87
CA ALA A 307 3.14 9.52 31.70
C ALA A 307 4.29 8.86 30.91
N VAL A 308 4.01 8.34 29.71
CA VAL A 308 5.00 7.79 28.77
C VAL A 308 5.27 8.71 27.57
N GLY A 309 4.69 9.92 27.54
CA GLY A 309 4.89 10.90 26.47
C GLY A 309 3.90 10.80 25.31
N VAL A 310 2.76 10.12 25.47
CA VAL A 310 1.73 9.99 24.43
C VAL A 310 0.45 10.72 24.85
N GLU A 311 0.08 11.76 24.09
CA GLU A 311 -0.99 12.70 24.48
C GLU A 311 -2.31 12.45 23.75
N MET A 312 -2.31 11.59 22.73
CA MET A 312 -3.48 11.27 21.93
C MET A 312 -4.11 9.94 22.34
N ILE A 313 -5.43 9.91 22.44
CA ILE A 313 -6.24 8.69 22.53
C ILE A 313 -6.88 8.44 21.17
N LEU A 314 -6.66 7.26 20.60
CA LEU A 314 -7.39 6.77 19.44
C LEU A 314 -8.50 5.84 19.93
N LEU A 315 -9.74 6.34 19.91
CA LEU A 315 -10.86 5.75 20.66
C LEU A 315 -11.72 4.83 19.80
N PHE A 316 -11.68 3.52 20.08
CA PHE A 316 -12.44 2.49 19.38
C PHE A 316 -13.66 2.06 20.20
N GLY A 317 -14.72 1.59 19.51
CA GLY A 317 -15.90 1.03 20.15
C GLY A 317 -16.66 1.99 21.06
N TRP A 318 -16.61 3.29 20.76
CA TRP A 318 -17.23 4.35 21.56
C TRP A 318 -18.74 4.48 21.36
N TRP A 319 -19.35 3.76 20.41
CA TRP A 319 -20.79 3.84 20.10
C TRP A 319 -21.56 2.62 20.63
N LYS A 320 -22.89 2.69 20.55
CA LYS A 320 -23.84 1.66 21.03
C LYS A 320 -23.56 0.25 20.51
N GLY A 321 -23.13 0.13 19.24
CA GLY A 321 -22.77 -1.15 18.63
C GLY A 321 -21.50 -1.76 19.24
N GLY A 322 -20.56 -0.93 19.71
CA GLY A 322 -19.21 -1.36 20.06
C GLY A 322 -18.34 -1.66 18.83
N PHE A 323 -17.04 -1.83 19.04
CA PHE A 323 -16.04 -2.02 17.99
C PHE A 323 -16.41 -3.16 17.03
N ASP A 324 -16.21 -2.98 15.72
CA ASP A 324 -16.57 -3.95 14.67
C ASP A 324 -18.02 -4.47 14.75
N ASN A 325 -18.96 -3.53 14.91
CA ASN A 325 -20.38 -3.85 14.99
C ASN A 325 -21.27 -2.64 14.63
N GLY A 326 -22.39 -2.91 13.95
CA GLY A 326 -23.45 -1.92 13.73
C GLY A 326 -23.12 -0.85 12.69
N TYR A 327 -22.10 -1.08 11.87
CA TYR A 327 -21.73 -0.16 10.80
C TYR A 327 -22.88 0.02 9.81
N PRO A 328 -23.14 1.23 9.30
CA PRO A 328 -22.38 2.48 9.50
C PRO A 328 -23.01 3.43 10.53
N VAL A 329 -23.61 2.93 11.63
CA VAL A 329 -24.32 3.75 12.63
C VAL A 329 -23.50 3.94 13.92
N TYR A 330 -23.28 5.20 14.31
CA TYR A 330 -22.36 5.58 15.39
C TYR A 330 -23.00 6.49 16.46
N GLU A 331 -23.97 5.96 17.20
CA GLU A 331 -24.63 6.67 18.31
C GLU A 331 -23.87 6.49 19.63
N PRO A 332 -23.61 7.54 20.44
CA PRO A 332 -23.06 7.39 21.79
C PRO A 332 -23.87 6.41 22.64
N ASP A 333 -23.20 5.49 23.32
CA ASP A 333 -23.85 4.43 24.10
C ASP A 333 -24.24 4.96 25.49
N PRO A 334 -25.53 4.91 25.89
CA PRO A 334 -25.94 5.21 27.26
C PRO A 334 -25.18 4.39 28.33
N ALA A 335 -24.78 3.15 28.03
CA ALA A 335 -24.01 2.30 28.94
C ALA A 335 -22.56 2.77 29.16
N LEU A 336 -22.03 3.59 28.26
CA LEU A 336 -20.71 4.22 28.35
C LEU A 336 -20.76 5.63 28.96
N GLY A 337 -21.95 6.26 28.99
CA GLY A 337 -22.18 7.60 29.54
C GLY A 337 -23.04 8.52 28.66
N GLY A 338 -23.48 8.07 27.48
CA GLY A 338 -24.29 8.85 26.54
C GLY A 338 -23.54 10.03 25.89
N GLU A 339 -24.25 10.79 25.06
CA GLU A 339 -23.68 11.89 24.28
C GLU A 339 -23.00 12.96 25.13
N GLU A 340 -23.68 13.42 26.18
CA GLU A 340 -23.13 14.45 27.07
C GLU A 340 -21.91 13.95 27.85
N GLY A 341 -21.91 12.66 28.23
CA GLY A 341 -20.74 12.02 28.85
C GLY A 341 -19.54 11.95 27.91
N LEU A 342 -19.77 11.65 26.63
CA LEU A 342 -18.71 11.64 25.61
C LEU A 342 -18.12 13.04 25.41
N LYS A 343 -18.98 14.05 25.20
CA LYS A 343 -18.54 15.45 25.04
C LYS A 343 -17.76 15.95 26.26
N ALA A 344 -18.27 15.70 27.46
CA ALA A 344 -17.61 16.09 28.70
C ALA A 344 -16.25 15.42 28.87
N ALA A 345 -16.13 14.14 28.53
CA ALA A 345 -14.87 13.41 28.61
C ALA A 345 -13.83 13.93 27.60
N ILE A 346 -14.24 14.20 26.35
CA ILE A 346 -13.37 14.80 25.32
C ILE A 346 -12.88 16.18 25.79
N ALA A 347 -13.79 17.04 26.25
CA ALA A 347 -13.45 18.37 26.74
C ALA A 347 -12.49 18.33 27.94
N GLU A 348 -12.66 17.36 28.84
CA GLU A 348 -11.77 17.20 30.00
C GLU A 348 -10.36 16.73 29.59
N VAL A 349 -10.25 15.83 28.61
CA VAL A 349 -8.95 15.43 28.04
C VAL A 349 -8.26 16.63 27.37
N GLN A 350 -8.99 17.40 26.56
CA GLN A 350 -8.49 18.61 25.90
C GLN A 350 -8.03 19.66 26.92
N ARG A 351 -8.80 19.89 27.99
CA ARG A 351 -8.44 20.83 29.08
C ARG A 351 -7.11 20.47 29.75
N ARG A 352 -6.75 19.19 29.77
CA ARG A 352 -5.48 18.68 30.33
C ARG A 352 -4.33 18.68 29.33
N GLY A 353 -4.58 19.08 28.09
CA GLY A 353 -3.62 19.12 26.98
C GLY A 353 -3.57 17.84 26.16
N GLY A 354 -4.57 16.96 26.28
CA GLY A 354 -4.68 15.75 25.47
C GLY A 354 -5.45 15.93 24.17
N ARG A 355 -5.39 14.91 23.31
CA ARG A 355 -6.11 14.85 22.04
C ARG A 355 -6.96 13.59 21.96
N VAL A 356 -8.13 13.67 21.35
CA VAL A 356 -9.02 12.50 21.12
C VAL A 356 -9.36 12.37 19.65
N ALA A 357 -9.08 11.19 19.07
CA ALA A 357 -9.60 10.78 17.77
C ALA A 357 -10.75 9.78 17.93
N LEU A 358 -11.86 10.04 17.26
CA LEU A 358 -12.97 9.08 17.19
C LEU A 358 -12.82 8.18 15.98
N TYR A 359 -12.75 6.87 16.21
CA TYR A 359 -12.75 5.86 15.16
C TYR A 359 -14.14 5.64 14.54
N THR A 360 -14.19 5.47 13.23
CA THR A 360 -15.30 4.85 12.48
C THR A 360 -14.73 4.02 11.34
N ASN A 361 -15.52 3.18 10.69
CA ASN A 361 -15.13 2.43 9.50
C ASN A 361 -15.69 3.15 8.25
N GLY A 362 -14.87 3.28 7.20
CA GLY A 362 -15.26 3.99 5.97
C GLY A 362 -15.63 3.10 4.77
N VAL A 363 -15.73 1.78 4.98
CA VAL A 363 -15.98 0.80 3.91
C VAL A 363 -17.10 -0.18 4.25
N LEU A 364 -17.18 -0.66 5.48
CA LEU A 364 -18.02 -1.79 5.85
C LEU A 364 -19.45 -1.38 6.23
N ILE A 365 -20.39 -2.25 5.88
CA ILE A 365 -21.80 -2.18 6.26
C ILE A 365 -22.17 -3.50 6.97
N ASP A 366 -22.67 -3.44 8.21
CA ASP A 366 -23.15 -4.64 8.92
C ASP A 366 -24.43 -5.14 8.24
N VAL A 367 -24.43 -6.40 7.79
CA VAL A 367 -25.56 -6.97 7.04
C VAL A 367 -26.84 -7.09 7.87
N ASN A 368 -26.75 -7.00 9.20
CA ASN A 368 -27.91 -7.01 10.08
C ASN A 368 -28.47 -5.61 10.37
N SER A 369 -27.76 -4.55 9.96
CA SER A 369 -28.22 -3.17 10.15
C SER A 369 -29.46 -2.86 9.30
N ASP A 370 -30.27 -1.92 9.75
CA ASP A 370 -31.40 -1.44 8.96
C ASP A 370 -30.91 -0.69 7.71
N TYR A 371 -29.78 0.02 7.83
CA TYR A 371 -29.10 0.64 6.68
C TYR A 371 -28.81 -0.38 5.57
N TYR A 372 -28.32 -1.59 5.89
CA TYR A 372 -28.11 -2.63 4.88
C TYR A 372 -29.42 -3.04 4.20
N LYS A 373 -30.46 -3.33 5.00
CA LYS A 373 -31.76 -3.79 4.50
C LYS A 373 -32.41 -2.75 3.60
N GLU A 374 -32.27 -1.47 3.93
CA GLU A 374 -32.90 -0.37 3.21
C GLU A 374 -32.07 0.12 2.02
N THR A 375 -30.74 0.18 2.15
CA THR A 375 -29.84 0.84 1.20
C THR A 375 -28.61 -0.01 0.87
N GLY A 376 -27.90 -0.51 1.88
CA GLY A 376 -26.56 -1.10 1.74
C GLY A 376 -26.47 -2.28 0.77
N HIS A 377 -27.49 -3.12 0.67
CA HIS A 377 -27.50 -4.26 -0.27
C HIS A 377 -27.45 -3.85 -1.75
N ARG A 378 -27.89 -2.61 -2.09
CA ARG A 378 -27.83 -2.09 -3.47
C ARG A 378 -26.51 -1.42 -3.80
N ILE A 379 -25.88 -0.78 -2.81
CA ILE A 379 -24.70 0.07 -3.00
C ILE A 379 -23.38 -0.64 -2.66
N CYS A 380 -23.43 -1.90 -2.22
CA CYS A 380 -22.23 -2.69 -1.92
C CYS A 380 -21.57 -3.20 -3.20
N ARG A 381 -20.25 -3.38 -3.14
CA ARG A 381 -19.47 -3.93 -4.25
C ARG A 381 -19.95 -5.34 -4.59
N LYS A 382 -20.02 -5.64 -5.89
CA LYS A 382 -20.37 -6.96 -6.42
C LYS A 382 -19.18 -7.57 -7.16
N ASN A 383 -18.95 -8.85 -6.93
CA ASN A 383 -17.94 -9.62 -7.65
C ASN A 383 -18.39 -9.93 -9.09
N ILE A 384 -17.54 -10.61 -9.85
CA ILE A 384 -17.78 -10.96 -11.26
C ILE A 384 -19.06 -11.80 -11.50
N ASP A 385 -19.58 -12.46 -10.46
CA ASP A 385 -20.82 -13.25 -10.49
C ASP A 385 -22.05 -12.43 -10.04
N GLY A 386 -21.89 -11.14 -9.78
CA GLY A 386 -22.94 -10.27 -9.25
C GLY A 386 -23.23 -10.47 -7.75
N MET A 387 -22.40 -11.25 -7.06
CA MET A 387 -22.55 -11.52 -5.62
C MET A 387 -21.81 -10.49 -4.78
N GLU A 388 -22.32 -10.23 -3.58
CA GLU A 388 -21.70 -9.30 -2.65
C GLU A 388 -20.35 -9.81 -2.16
N TYR A 389 -19.35 -8.94 -2.10
CA TYR A 389 -18.16 -9.20 -1.29
C TYR A 389 -18.55 -9.22 0.18
N ARG A 390 -18.27 -10.34 0.87
CA ARG A 390 -18.62 -10.54 2.28
C ARG A 390 -17.39 -10.82 3.13
N GLU A 391 -17.28 -10.09 4.23
CA GLU A 391 -16.24 -10.26 5.24
C GLU A 391 -16.85 -10.79 6.54
N HIS A 392 -16.15 -11.69 7.23
CA HIS A 392 -16.61 -12.31 8.48
C HIS A 392 -15.59 -12.11 9.60
N TYR A 393 -15.89 -11.23 10.56
CA TYR A 393 -14.96 -10.92 11.65
C TYR A 393 -15.29 -11.73 12.90
N LYS A 394 -14.32 -12.55 13.33
CA LYS A 394 -14.50 -13.58 14.37
C LYS A 394 -13.81 -13.23 15.70
N PHE A 395 -13.97 -12.01 16.20
CA PHE A 395 -13.47 -11.72 17.53
C PHE A 395 -14.25 -12.46 18.61
N ASN A 396 -13.50 -13.01 19.55
CA ASN A 396 -13.96 -13.77 20.68
C ASN A 396 -13.34 -13.26 21.98
N ASN A 397 -13.99 -13.59 23.10
CA ASN A 397 -13.33 -13.65 24.41
C ASN A 397 -12.86 -15.10 24.65
N ASP A 398 -13.12 -15.70 25.81
CA ASP A 398 -12.57 -17.03 26.13
C ASP A 398 -13.29 -18.20 25.44
N GLY A 399 -14.45 -17.95 24.82
CA GLY A 399 -15.30 -18.98 24.23
C GLY A 399 -14.91 -19.41 22.81
N MET A 400 -15.04 -20.71 22.53
CA MET A 400 -14.73 -21.30 21.20
C MET A 400 -15.81 -21.09 20.15
N LEU A 401 -17.05 -20.78 20.55
CA LEU A 401 -18.17 -20.53 19.62
C LEU A 401 -17.83 -19.34 18.71
N LEU A 402 -17.58 -18.17 19.30
CA LEU A 402 -17.27 -16.97 18.52
C LEU A 402 -15.90 -17.07 17.82
N ARG A 403 -14.93 -17.80 18.40
CA ARG A 403 -13.61 -17.99 17.81
C ARG A 403 -13.68 -18.70 16.44
N ASN A 404 -14.48 -19.75 16.35
CA ASN A 404 -14.53 -20.58 15.14
C ASN A 404 -15.62 -20.11 14.17
N PHE A 405 -16.78 -19.72 14.69
CA PHE A 405 -17.96 -19.45 13.87
C PHE A 405 -18.25 -17.96 13.72
N GLY A 406 -17.80 -17.13 14.67
CA GLY A 406 -18.17 -15.72 14.72
C GLY A 406 -19.68 -15.51 14.73
N TYR A 407 -20.09 -14.26 14.55
CA TYR A 407 -21.51 -13.91 14.34
C TYR A 407 -21.67 -12.59 13.57
N LYS A 408 -20.56 -12.00 13.11
CA LYS A 408 -20.52 -10.71 12.42
C LYS A 408 -20.09 -10.88 10.97
N SER A 409 -20.87 -10.26 10.10
CA SER A 409 -20.71 -10.30 8.66
C SER A 409 -20.93 -8.90 8.12
N PHE A 410 -20.08 -8.50 7.18
CA PHE A 410 -20.11 -7.20 6.56
C PHE A 410 -20.11 -7.34 5.05
N VAL A 411 -20.67 -6.35 4.36
CA VAL A 411 -20.40 -6.10 2.95
C VAL A 411 -19.57 -4.83 2.82
N SER A 412 -18.79 -4.71 1.75
CA SER A 412 -18.01 -3.52 1.44
C SER A 412 -18.83 -2.58 0.55
N ALA A 413 -18.99 -1.31 0.95
CA ALA A 413 -19.65 -0.29 0.14
C ALA A 413 -18.82 0.06 -1.11
N CYS A 414 -19.48 0.25 -2.25
CA CYS A 414 -18.85 0.80 -3.44
C CYS A 414 -18.69 2.32 -3.27
N GLN A 415 -17.45 2.82 -3.33
CA GLN A 415 -17.16 4.24 -3.09
C GLN A 415 -17.70 5.15 -4.19
N ALA A 416 -18.06 4.57 -5.34
CA ALA A 416 -18.67 5.26 -6.47
C ALA A 416 -20.15 5.64 -6.25
N THR A 417 -20.79 5.17 -5.19
CA THR A 417 -22.22 5.45 -4.94
C THR A 417 -22.41 6.75 -4.15
N ASP A 418 -23.32 7.60 -4.62
CA ASP A 418 -23.65 8.87 -3.96
C ASP A 418 -24.28 8.68 -2.58
N GLU A 419 -25.07 7.62 -2.37
CA GLU A 419 -25.62 7.29 -1.06
C GLU A 419 -24.52 6.99 -0.05
N TRP A 420 -23.47 6.25 -0.44
CA TRP A 420 -22.35 5.99 0.45
C TRP A 420 -21.57 7.25 0.77
N ASN A 421 -21.28 8.08 -0.25
CA ASN A 421 -20.64 9.37 -0.03
C ASN A 421 -21.41 10.23 0.98
N LYS A 422 -22.72 10.38 0.81
CA LYS A 422 -23.58 11.13 1.75
C LYS A 422 -23.52 10.54 3.16
N GLN A 423 -23.54 9.22 3.30
CA GLN A 423 -23.43 8.55 4.59
C GLN A 423 -22.08 8.85 5.26
N LEU A 424 -20.96 8.78 4.54
CA LEU A 424 -19.63 9.14 5.06
C LEU A 424 -19.61 10.59 5.56
N ILE A 425 -20.12 11.54 4.78
CA ILE A 425 -20.14 12.96 5.18
C ILE A 425 -21.01 13.18 6.42
N GLN A 426 -22.19 12.55 6.49
CA GLN A 426 -23.08 12.64 7.65
C GLN A 426 -22.42 12.09 8.92
N ILE A 427 -21.73 10.95 8.84
CA ILE A 427 -20.96 10.40 9.97
C ILE A 427 -19.85 11.36 10.38
N GLY A 428 -19.16 11.99 9.42
CA GLY A 428 -18.08 12.94 9.68
C GLY A 428 -18.59 14.15 10.46
N GLN A 429 -19.69 14.75 9.99
CA GLN A 429 -20.37 15.87 10.65
C GLN A 429 -20.86 15.49 12.05
N GLN A 430 -21.47 14.30 12.19
CA GLN A 430 -21.92 13.79 13.48
C GLN A 430 -20.76 13.68 14.48
N LYS A 431 -19.64 13.05 14.09
CA LYS A 431 -18.47 12.92 14.96
C LYS A 431 -17.91 14.28 15.37
N LEU A 432 -17.79 15.21 14.42
CA LEU A 432 -17.30 16.55 14.70
C LEU A 432 -18.22 17.33 15.66
N SER A 433 -19.52 17.02 15.70
CA SER A 433 -20.45 17.62 16.68
C SER A 433 -20.15 17.23 18.14
N TYR A 434 -19.39 16.15 18.35
CA TYR A 434 -18.87 15.76 19.68
C TYR A 434 -17.55 16.46 20.02
N ASN A 435 -17.07 17.35 19.15
CA ASN A 435 -15.84 18.14 19.27
C ASN A 435 -14.53 17.35 19.54
N PRO A 436 -14.29 16.18 18.90
CA PRO A 436 -12.97 15.52 18.99
C PRO A 436 -11.89 16.37 18.31
N ASP A 437 -10.63 16.08 18.58
CA ASP A 437 -9.48 16.69 17.87
C ASP A 437 -9.30 16.08 16.49
N SER A 438 -9.75 14.84 16.30
CA SER A 438 -9.67 14.16 15.02
C SER A 438 -10.85 13.22 14.76
N ILE A 439 -11.25 13.15 13.50
CA ILE A 439 -12.05 12.03 13.00
C ILE A 439 -11.13 11.03 12.31
N PHE A 440 -11.33 9.75 12.60
CA PHE A 440 -10.58 8.67 11.99
C PHE A 440 -11.53 7.74 11.23
N TYR A 441 -11.25 7.49 9.95
CA TYR A 441 -11.99 6.52 9.14
C TYR A 441 -11.09 5.34 8.80
N ASP A 442 -11.36 4.20 9.41
CA ASP A 442 -10.68 2.94 9.13
C ASP A 442 -10.93 2.49 7.70
N GLN A 443 -9.97 1.74 7.16
CA GLN A 443 -10.07 0.98 5.92
C GLN A 443 -10.27 1.78 4.61
N ILE A 444 -10.81 3.00 4.64
CA ILE A 444 -11.13 3.75 3.42
C ILE A 444 -9.88 4.12 2.59
N ALA A 445 -8.71 4.25 3.22
CA ALA A 445 -7.46 4.59 2.57
C ALA A 445 -6.54 3.38 2.26
N GLY A 446 -7.10 2.18 2.10
CA GLY A 446 -6.30 1.05 1.60
C GLY A 446 -6.86 -0.35 1.83
N HIS A 447 -8.05 -0.50 2.42
CA HIS A 447 -8.67 -1.81 2.58
C HIS A 447 -9.28 -2.33 1.27
N PHE A 448 -9.06 -3.63 1.07
CA PHE A 448 -9.25 -4.46 -0.12
C PHE A 448 -9.53 -3.77 -1.47
N PRO A 449 -8.69 -4.03 -2.49
CA PRO A 449 -8.82 -3.44 -3.83
C PRO A 449 -9.79 -4.25 -4.71
N HIS A 450 -10.96 -4.62 -4.18
CA HIS A 450 -11.95 -5.37 -4.93
C HIS A 450 -12.52 -4.55 -6.10
N LEU A 451 -12.45 -5.09 -7.31
CA LEU A 451 -13.18 -4.58 -8.46
C LEU A 451 -14.68 -4.78 -8.26
N CYS A 452 -15.48 -3.75 -8.56
CA CYS A 452 -16.94 -3.86 -8.54
C CYS A 452 -17.47 -4.05 -9.96
N PHE A 453 -18.27 -5.09 -10.16
CA PHE A 453 -18.86 -5.45 -11.45
C PHE A 453 -20.33 -5.04 -11.58
N ASP A 454 -20.86 -4.27 -10.62
CA ASP A 454 -22.22 -3.72 -10.72
C ASP A 454 -22.22 -2.47 -11.60
N ALA A 455 -22.59 -2.66 -12.88
CA ALA A 455 -22.63 -1.58 -13.86
C ALA A 455 -23.70 -0.51 -13.58
N THR A 456 -24.56 -0.70 -12.59
CA THR A 456 -25.54 0.31 -12.17
C THR A 456 -24.95 1.40 -11.28
N HIS A 457 -23.72 1.21 -10.77
CA HIS A 457 -23.00 2.21 -9.99
C HIS A 457 -22.26 3.18 -10.92
N ASP A 458 -21.81 4.33 -10.42
CA ASP A 458 -21.26 5.42 -11.24
C ASP A 458 -19.99 5.06 -12.04
N HIS A 459 -19.29 3.97 -11.66
CA HIS A 459 -18.16 3.47 -12.43
C HIS A 459 -18.55 2.69 -13.69
N GLY A 460 -19.84 2.36 -13.87
CA GLY A 460 -20.32 1.55 -14.99
C GLY A 460 -19.53 0.25 -15.11
N ASN A 461 -19.07 -0.06 -16.32
CA ASN A 461 -18.26 -1.26 -16.58
C ASN A 461 -16.78 -1.14 -16.13
N ARG A 462 -16.34 0.02 -15.59
CA ARG A 462 -14.95 0.29 -15.21
C ARG A 462 -14.73 0.15 -13.71
N GLY A 463 -14.89 -1.07 -13.21
CA GLY A 463 -14.70 -1.38 -11.79
C GLY A 463 -13.31 -1.05 -11.24
N ASP A 464 -12.32 -0.87 -12.12
CA ASP A 464 -10.94 -0.44 -11.81
C ASP A 464 -10.84 1.05 -11.46
N ASN A 465 -11.82 1.88 -11.81
CA ASN A 465 -11.82 3.32 -11.59
C ASN A 465 -12.26 3.75 -10.17
N GLU A 466 -12.61 2.82 -9.28
CA GLU A 466 -13.22 3.15 -7.99
C GLU A 466 -12.39 4.14 -7.15
N THR A 467 -11.06 4.12 -7.29
CA THR A 467 -10.11 5.05 -6.65
C THR A 467 -10.46 6.51 -6.88
N ILE A 468 -11.02 6.88 -8.03
CA ILE A 468 -11.43 8.26 -8.35
C ILE A 468 -12.45 8.76 -7.33
N TRP A 469 -13.51 7.98 -7.08
CA TRP A 469 -14.54 8.34 -6.12
C TRP A 469 -14.07 8.19 -4.68
N ARG A 470 -13.23 7.20 -4.38
CA ARG A 470 -12.63 7.05 -3.05
C ARG A 470 -11.78 8.27 -2.68
N ARG A 471 -10.94 8.77 -3.59
CA ARG A 471 -10.19 10.02 -3.41
C ARG A 471 -11.11 11.22 -3.24
N ARG A 472 -12.19 11.34 -4.05
CA ARG A 472 -13.23 12.37 -3.87
C ARG A 472 -13.82 12.33 -2.44
N ASN A 473 -14.20 11.13 -1.97
CA ASN A 473 -14.79 10.95 -0.65
C ASN A 473 -13.82 11.34 0.47
N LEU A 474 -12.54 10.93 0.37
CA LEU A 474 -11.48 11.31 1.30
C LEU A 474 -11.22 12.83 1.31
N GLN A 475 -11.17 13.46 0.13
CA GLN A 475 -11.00 14.91 0.00
C GLN A 475 -12.14 15.67 0.69
N GLN A 476 -13.39 15.26 0.49
CA GLN A 476 -14.53 15.90 1.14
C GLN A 476 -14.55 15.65 2.66
N LEU A 477 -14.13 14.47 3.13
CA LEU A 477 -13.95 14.20 4.56
C LEU A 477 -12.87 15.09 5.18
N ARG A 478 -11.76 15.30 4.45
CA ARG A 478 -10.71 16.23 4.85
C ARG A 478 -11.23 17.66 4.99
N GLU A 479 -12.05 18.12 4.05
CA GLU A 479 -12.65 19.48 4.07
C GLU A 479 -13.59 19.73 5.26
N LEU A 480 -14.08 18.68 5.92
CA LEU A 480 -14.82 18.80 7.18
C LEU A 480 -13.90 19.19 8.35
N CYS A 481 -12.63 18.82 8.29
CA CYS A 481 -11.63 19.09 9.31
C CYS A 481 -11.00 20.47 9.07
N LYS A 482 -11.48 21.47 9.81
CA LYS A 482 -11.02 22.86 9.74
C LYS A 482 -10.19 23.21 10.98
N GLU A 483 -9.44 24.30 10.88
CA GLU A 483 -8.64 24.84 11.98
C GLU A 483 -7.65 23.81 12.53
N ASP A 484 -7.80 23.38 13.78
CA ASP A 484 -6.90 22.44 14.45
C ASP A 484 -7.36 20.97 14.37
N LYS A 485 -8.47 20.70 13.68
CA LYS A 485 -9.00 19.34 13.51
C LYS A 485 -8.19 18.53 12.50
N ALA A 486 -7.94 17.26 12.80
CA ALA A 486 -7.22 16.36 11.91
C ALA A 486 -8.08 15.22 11.37
N PHE A 487 -7.73 14.74 10.19
CA PHE A 487 -8.30 13.56 9.55
C PHE A 487 -7.27 12.44 9.43
N GLY A 488 -7.55 11.30 10.05
CA GLY A 488 -6.72 10.10 9.94
C GLY A 488 -7.43 8.92 9.29
N SER A 489 -6.65 7.99 8.74
CA SER A 489 -7.15 6.72 8.21
C SER A 489 -6.15 5.59 8.40
N GLU A 490 -6.57 4.39 8.04
CA GLU A 490 -5.75 3.17 8.07
C GLU A 490 -5.04 2.98 6.73
N PHE A 491 -3.94 2.21 6.74
CA PHE A 491 -3.05 1.92 5.61
C PHE A 491 -2.21 3.11 5.17
N VAL A 492 -1.16 2.82 4.42
CA VAL A 492 -0.26 3.81 3.82
C VAL A 492 -0.23 3.55 2.33
N VAL A 493 -0.87 4.43 1.57
CA VAL A 493 -0.94 4.37 0.10
C VAL A 493 -0.78 5.78 -0.44
N ASP A 494 0.11 5.95 -1.41
CA ASP A 494 0.55 7.24 -1.94
C ASP A 494 -0.59 8.14 -2.44
N CYS A 495 -1.58 7.58 -3.12
CA CYS A 495 -2.71 8.30 -3.69
C CYS A 495 -3.77 8.67 -2.64
N TYR A 496 -3.65 8.21 -1.40
CA TYR A 496 -4.52 8.67 -0.30
C TYR A 496 -3.75 9.50 0.73
N ALA A 497 -2.42 9.36 0.79
CA ALA A 497 -1.56 10.11 1.70
C ALA A 497 -1.73 11.64 1.66
N PRO A 498 -1.86 12.31 0.50
CA PRO A 498 -2.05 13.76 0.49
C PRO A 498 -3.43 14.21 0.99
N LEU A 499 -4.35 13.28 1.25
CA LEU A 499 -5.72 13.52 1.71
C LEU A 499 -5.88 13.31 3.22
N LEU A 500 -4.80 12.99 3.93
CA LEU A 500 -4.79 12.58 5.33
C LEU A 500 -3.71 13.33 6.12
N ASP A 501 -3.98 13.63 7.38
CA ASP A 501 -3.00 14.26 8.26
C ASP A 501 -2.08 13.22 8.91
N PHE A 502 -2.57 12.00 9.16
CA PHE A 502 -1.77 10.89 9.66
C PHE A 502 -2.38 9.52 9.31
N HIS A 503 -1.51 8.50 9.31
CA HIS A 503 -1.86 7.13 8.97
C HIS A 503 -1.64 6.20 10.15
N HIS A 504 -2.68 5.47 10.51
CA HIS A 504 -2.51 4.25 11.31
C HIS A 504 -2.14 3.12 10.36
N SER A 505 -0.82 2.90 10.23
CA SER A 505 -0.25 1.97 9.27
C SER A 505 -0.88 0.59 9.36
N CYS A 506 -1.03 -0.08 8.22
CA CYS A 506 -1.50 -1.45 8.11
C CYS A 506 -0.81 -2.11 6.92
N GLY A 507 -0.51 -3.40 7.04
CA GLY A 507 0.21 -4.14 6.01
C GLY A 507 1.70 -4.30 6.29
N TYR A 508 2.42 -4.69 5.25
CA TYR A 508 3.82 -5.11 5.31
C TYR A 508 4.75 -3.98 5.79
N ALA A 509 5.81 -4.33 6.53
CA ALA A 509 6.80 -3.40 7.09
C ALA A 509 6.25 -2.26 8.01
N SER A 510 4.99 -2.36 8.46
CA SER A 510 4.45 -1.57 9.58
C SER A 510 4.95 -2.07 10.95
N PHE A 511 5.59 -3.23 10.96
CA PHE A 511 6.36 -3.84 12.03
C PHE A 511 7.54 -4.57 11.40
N LYS A 512 8.50 -4.99 12.21
CA LYS A 512 9.71 -5.62 11.70
C LYS A 512 9.50 -7.09 11.37
N ASP A 513 9.86 -7.43 10.14
CA ASP A 513 10.17 -8.75 9.62
C ASP A 513 11.61 -8.74 9.04
N ASP A 514 12.11 -9.88 8.54
CA ASP A 514 13.43 -10.03 7.93
C ASP A 514 13.50 -9.34 6.55
N ASP A 515 12.43 -9.42 5.76
CA ASP A 515 12.35 -8.81 4.42
C ASP A 515 11.67 -7.42 4.41
N SER A 516 11.38 -6.87 5.60
CA SER A 516 10.84 -5.51 5.75
C SER A 516 11.82 -4.45 5.26
N PHE A 517 11.35 -3.54 4.39
CA PHE A 517 12.19 -2.47 3.82
C PHE A 517 11.46 -1.12 3.73
N PRO A 518 11.13 -0.48 4.86
CA PRO A 518 10.45 0.82 4.91
C PRO A 518 11.08 1.95 4.11
N GLU A 519 12.39 1.84 3.85
CA GLU A 519 13.16 2.78 3.06
C GLU A 519 12.51 3.05 1.71
N LEU A 520 11.88 2.03 1.12
CA LEU A 520 11.25 2.14 -0.20
C LEU A 520 10.16 3.22 -0.22
N TYR A 521 9.19 3.13 0.70
CA TYR A 521 8.14 4.15 0.79
C TYR A 521 8.69 5.44 1.38
N ARG A 522 9.48 5.38 2.46
CA ARG A 522 9.97 6.59 3.16
C ARG A 522 10.88 7.47 2.31
N GLN A 523 11.67 6.90 1.41
CA GLN A 523 12.48 7.66 0.46
C GLN A 523 11.61 8.34 -0.59
N THR A 524 10.52 7.69 -1.00
CA THR A 524 9.64 8.18 -2.06
C THR A 524 8.65 9.24 -1.55
N PHE A 525 8.06 9.00 -0.38
CA PHE A 525 7.07 9.87 0.27
C PHE A 525 7.46 10.14 1.73
N PRO A 526 8.55 10.90 1.97
CA PRO A 526 9.03 11.18 3.32
C PRO A 526 8.06 12.02 4.18
N GLU A 527 7.09 12.70 3.55
CA GLU A 527 6.11 13.62 4.15
C GLU A 527 5.01 12.91 4.96
N THR A 528 4.83 11.61 4.75
CA THR A 528 3.73 10.84 5.35
C THR A 528 4.00 10.54 6.82
N ILE A 529 3.10 10.99 7.71
CA ILE A 529 3.13 10.63 9.13
C ILE A 529 2.43 9.29 9.33
N MET A 530 3.20 8.30 9.75
CA MET A 530 2.76 6.91 9.86
C MET A 530 3.15 6.29 11.20
N SER A 531 2.41 5.27 11.64
CA SER A 531 2.69 4.55 12.89
C SER A 531 3.33 3.18 12.67
N ASN A 532 3.78 2.54 13.74
CA ASN A 532 4.02 1.11 13.75
C ASN A 532 2.69 0.33 13.95
N ARG A 533 2.75 -1.00 13.95
CA ARG A 533 1.61 -1.90 14.24
C ARG A 533 2.04 -3.17 14.98
N PHE A 534 1.06 -3.92 15.50
CA PHE A 534 1.19 -5.28 16.06
C PHE A 534 2.14 -5.48 17.25
N ILE A 535 2.41 -4.43 18.03
CA ILE A 535 3.09 -4.54 19.33
C ILE A 535 2.06 -4.30 20.44
N HIS A 536 1.62 -5.37 21.11
CA HIS A 536 0.47 -5.34 22.01
C HIS A 536 0.80 -5.76 23.46
N ASP A 537 2.02 -6.19 23.72
CA ASP A 537 2.45 -6.75 25.00
C ASP A 537 3.98 -6.79 25.07
N GLU A 538 4.50 -7.39 26.14
CA GLU A 538 5.93 -7.54 26.42
C GLU A 538 6.48 -8.86 25.86
N ARG A 539 6.04 -9.27 24.67
CA ARG A 539 6.65 -10.40 23.93
C ARG A 539 8.17 -10.22 23.80
N SER A 540 8.92 -11.31 23.73
CA SER A 540 10.40 -11.28 23.86
C SER A 540 11.14 -10.32 22.92
N ASP A 541 10.59 -9.99 21.75
CA ASP A 541 11.17 -9.06 20.77
C ASP A 541 10.56 -7.65 20.81
N PHE A 542 9.73 -7.29 21.80
CA PHE A 542 9.02 -5.99 21.82
C PHE A 542 9.97 -4.79 21.70
N ARG A 543 11.16 -4.87 22.30
CA ARG A 543 12.20 -3.81 22.20
C ARG A 543 12.73 -3.68 20.78
N ARG A 544 13.04 -4.81 20.12
CA ARG A 544 13.50 -4.85 18.72
C ARG A 544 12.48 -4.20 17.80
N GLN A 545 11.19 -4.49 18.01
CA GLN A 545 10.09 -3.90 17.25
C GLN A 545 9.91 -2.39 17.51
N LEU A 546 10.07 -1.95 18.76
CA LEU A 546 10.03 -0.52 19.09
C LEU A 546 11.25 0.24 18.56
N ASN A 547 12.43 -0.39 18.50
CA ASN A 547 13.63 0.17 17.87
C ASN A 547 13.43 0.35 16.37
N PHE A 548 12.84 -0.63 15.70
CA PHE A 548 12.44 -0.50 14.30
C PHE A 548 11.52 0.72 14.10
N ALA A 549 10.46 0.85 14.91
CA ALA A 549 9.58 2.01 14.87
C ALA A 549 10.31 3.33 15.15
N PHE A 550 11.26 3.34 16.08
CA PHE A 550 12.07 4.51 16.40
C PHE A 550 12.96 4.94 15.24
N VAL A 551 13.76 4.02 14.69
CA VAL A 551 14.77 4.27 13.64
C VAL A 551 14.13 4.76 12.35
N TYR A 552 12.96 4.24 11.98
CA TYR A 552 12.18 4.69 10.81
C TYR A 552 11.19 5.82 11.13
N GLY A 553 11.24 6.40 12.32
CA GLY A 553 10.48 7.62 12.65
C GLY A 553 8.98 7.41 12.78
N TYR A 554 8.52 6.17 12.94
CA TYR A 554 7.11 5.84 13.11
C TYR A 554 6.55 6.36 14.43
N ARG A 555 5.29 6.78 14.42
CA ARG A 555 4.55 7.13 15.63
C ARG A 555 4.18 5.86 16.39
N PHE A 556 4.23 5.91 17.71
CA PHE A 556 4.00 4.72 18.53
C PHE A 556 2.51 4.40 18.64
N ASP A 557 2.11 3.27 18.09
CA ASP A 557 0.77 2.70 18.23
C ASP A 557 0.70 1.82 19.49
N ILE A 558 0.26 2.39 20.61
CA ILE A 558 0.17 1.69 21.89
C ILE A 558 -1.20 1.02 22.01
N ALA A 559 -1.25 -0.30 21.89
CA ALA A 559 -2.50 -1.07 21.91
C ALA A 559 -2.41 -2.31 22.80
N ILE A 560 -2.21 -2.10 24.10
CA ILE A 560 -1.94 -3.18 25.06
C ILE A 560 -3.10 -4.19 25.12
N PHE A 561 -2.75 -5.47 25.04
CA PHE A 561 -3.65 -6.62 24.92
C PHE A 561 -4.70 -6.44 23.83
N ARG A 562 -4.27 -5.91 22.67
CA ARG A 562 -5.13 -5.54 21.54
C ARG A 562 -6.19 -4.50 21.94
N SER A 563 -5.71 -3.40 22.50
CA SER A 563 -6.53 -2.24 22.91
C SER A 563 -7.50 -2.52 24.07
N ARG A 564 -7.26 -3.56 24.88
CA ARG A 564 -8.13 -3.98 26.00
C ARG A 564 -7.63 -3.55 27.37
N ALA A 565 -6.42 -3.01 27.41
CA ALA A 565 -5.80 -2.41 28.57
C ALA A 565 -5.07 -1.14 28.15
N THR A 566 -4.74 -0.32 29.14
CA THR A 566 -3.89 0.84 28.95
C THR A 566 -2.42 0.47 29.01
N VAL A 567 -1.55 1.43 28.68
CA VAL A 567 -0.09 1.25 28.67
C VAL A 567 0.46 0.77 30.03
N THR A 568 -0.22 1.06 31.13
CA THR A 568 0.20 0.68 32.49
C THR A 568 0.17 -0.82 32.76
N ALA A 569 -0.55 -1.59 31.95
CA ALA A 569 -0.58 -3.06 32.05
C ALA A 569 0.69 -3.75 31.49
N ALA A 570 1.61 -2.98 30.90
CA ALA A 570 2.88 -3.47 30.35
C ALA A 570 4.01 -2.51 30.74
N GLU A 571 4.50 -2.61 31.97
CA GLU A 571 5.45 -1.67 32.58
C GLU A 571 6.79 -1.57 31.84
N ALA A 572 7.37 -2.69 31.40
CA ALA A 572 8.62 -2.71 30.67
C ALA A 572 8.45 -2.13 29.26
N TYR A 573 7.30 -2.38 28.61
CA TYR A 573 6.94 -1.73 27.35
C TYR A 573 6.78 -0.21 27.54
N ALA A 574 6.02 0.20 28.56
CA ALA A 574 5.74 1.60 28.87
C ALA A 574 7.03 2.39 29.13
N SER A 575 7.92 1.82 29.94
CA SER A 575 9.23 2.38 30.26
C SER A 575 10.09 2.55 29.01
N TYR A 576 10.10 1.55 28.13
CA TYR A 576 10.92 1.61 26.91
C TYR A 576 10.39 2.60 25.87
N VAL A 577 9.06 2.68 25.67
CA VAL A 577 8.46 3.70 24.81
C VAL A 577 8.81 5.11 25.31
N LYS A 578 8.73 5.34 26.62
CA LYS A 578 9.10 6.62 27.23
C LYS A 578 10.57 6.99 26.97
N GLU A 579 11.48 6.02 27.08
CA GLU A 579 12.90 6.20 26.76
C GLU A 579 13.09 6.61 25.29
N LEU A 580 12.47 5.89 24.36
CA LEU A 580 12.56 6.17 22.93
C LEU A 580 11.98 7.54 22.57
N ILE A 581 10.85 7.93 23.17
CA ILE A 581 10.27 9.26 23.00
C ILE A 581 11.21 10.34 23.51
N ALA A 582 11.79 10.17 24.71
CA ALA A 582 12.75 11.13 25.24
C ALA A 582 13.99 11.30 24.34
N ILE A 583 14.44 10.22 23.69
CA ILE A 583 15.51 10.30 22.70
C ILE A 583 15.04 11.03 21.45
N ARG A 584 13.87 10.69 20.91
CA ARG A 584 13.28 11.34 19.73
C ARG A 584 13.13 12.85 19.93
N ASP A 585 12.64 13.28 21.09
CA ASP A 585 12.47 14.69 21.43
C ASP A 585 13.80 15.46 21.45
N ARG A 586 14.94 14.82 21.79
CA ARG A 586 16.27 15.45 21.67
C ARG A 586 16.68 15.72 20.23
N TYR A 587 16.11 14.98 19.28
CA TYR A 587 16.35 15.10 17.83
C TYR A 587 15.07 15.54 17.09
N ALA A 588 14.21 16.30 17.77
CA ALA A 588 12.89 16.69 17.27
C ALA A 588 12.93 17.39 15.91
N GLU A 589 13.94 18.23 15.69
CA GLU A 589 14.15 18.94 14.42
C GLU A 589 14.30 17.98 13.22
N PHE A 590 14.75 16.74 13.44
CA PHE A 590 14.91 15.74 12.40
C PHE A 590 13.71 14.79 12.31
N PHE A 591 13.23 14.24 13.43
CA PHE A 591 12.15 13.24 13.42
C PHE A 591 10.74 13.82 13.22
N TYR A 592 10.54 15.09 13.57
CA TYR A 592 9.26 15.78 13.41
C TYR A 592 9.31 16.82 12.30
N HIS A 593 10.40 17.56 12.17
CA HIS A 593 10.50 18.67 11.21
C HIS A 593 11.47 18.41 10.05
N GLY A 594 12.15 17.27 10.06
CA GLY A 594 13.08 16.86 9.02
C GLY A 594 12.47 15.88 8.02
N THR A 595 13.23 15.63 6.96
CA THR A 595 12.85 14.76 5.84
C THR A 595 13.68 13.49 5.90
N PHE A 596 13.04 12.32 5.81
CA PHE A 596 13.78 11.07 5.62
C PHE A 596 14.45 11.09 4.23
N SER A 597 15.75 10.82 4.17
CA SER A 597 16.53 10.85 2.92
C SER A 597 17.76 9.99 3.09
N LEU A 598 17.80 8.82 2.43
CA LEU A 598 18.88 7.86 2.50
C LEU A 598 19.84 8.03 1.31
N ASP A 599 20.55 9.15 1.28
CA ASP A 599 21.40 9.50 0.13
C ASP A 599 22.87 9.06 0.31
N THR A 600 23.29 8.79 1.55
CA THR A 600 24.69 8.47 1.85
C THR A 600 24.98 6.98 1.68
N ASP A 601 25.82 6.62 0.71
CA ASP A 601 26.32 5.26 0.54
C ASP A 601 27.28 4.87 1.67
N MET A 602 27.03 3.70 2.27
CA MET A 602 27.84 3.19 3.36
C MET A 602 27.77 1.67 3.41
N GLU A 603 28.92 1.01 3.34
CA GLU A 603 28.99 -0.42 3.64
C GLU A 603 28.78 -0.66 5.14
N LEU A 604 27.79 -1.46 5.47
CA LEU A 604 27.42 -1.80 6.84
C LEU A 604 27.61 -3.30 7.07
N PRO A 605 28.08 -3.72 8.26
CA PRO A 605 28.06 -5.11 8.66
C PRO A 605 26.65 -5.70 8.58
N GLU A 606 26.53 -6.99 8.29
CA GLU A 606 25.24 -7.69 8.36
C GLU A 606 24.57 -7.49 9.73
N GLY A 607 23.26 -7.18 9.70
CA GLY A 607 22.46 -6.86 10.88
C GLY A 607 22.56 -5.42 11.35
N MET A 608 23.33 -4.55 10.68
CA MET A 608 23.30 -3.11 10.92
C MET A 608 22.30 -2.41 10.00
N ILE A 609 21.47 -1.55 10.59
CA ILE A 609 20.54 -0.67 9.90
C ILE A 609 21.02 0.78 10.04
N LYS A 610 20.89 1.57 8.97
CA LYS A 610 21.14 3.01 8.95
C LYS A 610 19.91 3.72 8.39
N THR A 611 19.41 4.71 9.11
CA THR A 611 18.49 5.71 8.57
C THR A 611 19.10 7.10 8.64
N GLU A 612 18.53 7.99 7.84
CA GLU A 612 19.08 9.32 7.62
C GLU A 612 17.93 10.33 7.49
N TYR A 613 18.05 11.43 8.22
CA TYR A 613 17.07 12.51 8.25
C TYR A 613 17.79 13.83 8.00
N VAL A 614 17.23 14.66 7.14
CA VAL A 614 17.79 15.96 6.75
C VAL A 614 16.90 17.07 7.30
N HIS A 615 17.49 18.05 7.95
CA HIS A 615 16.82 19.26 8.38
C HIS A 615 17.72 20.46 8.07
N HIS A 616 17.29 21.29 7.13
CA HIS A 616 18.13 22.34 6.52
C HIS A 616 19.47 21.78 6.01
N ALA A 617 20.61 22.34 6.44
CA ALA A 617 21.94 21.87 6.05
C ALA A 617 22.44 20.68 6.88
N ARG A 618 21.75 20.33 7.97
CA ARG A 618 22.20 19.32 8.92
C ARG A 618 21.57 17.97 8.63
N ARG A 619 22.27 16.92 9.03
CA ARG A 619 21.85 15.53 8.80
C ARG A 619 22.00 14.71 10.07
N LEU A 620 20.97 13.95 10.40
CA LEU A 620 20.98 12.96 11.47
C LEU A 620 21.12 11.56 10.87
N PHE A 621 22.16 10.84 11.29
CA PHE A 621 22.32 9.42 11.05
C PHE A 621 21.86 8.64 12.28
N VAL A 622 21.03 7.63 12.08
CA VAL A 622 20.65 6.69 13.12
C VAL A 622 21.15 5.31 12.72
N PHE A 623 22.13 4.81 13.48
CA PHE A 623 22.66 3.46 13.32
C PHE A 623 22.01 2.55 14.34
N TRP A 624 21.57 1.36 13.94
CA TRP A 624 20.99 0.37 14.84
C TRP A 624 21.59 -1.00 14.57
N ASN A 625 22.11 -1.63 15.63
CA ASN A 625 22.56 -3.00 15.60
C ASN A 625 21.37 -3.93 15.90
N ASP A 626 20.74 -4.46 14.85
CA ASP A 626 19.62 -5.40 14.95
C ASP A 626 20.07 -6.85 15.19
N SER A 627 21.36 -7.07 15.43
CA SER A 627 21.93 -8.38 15.68
C SER A 627 22.12 -8.68 17.18
N ALA A 628 22.47 -9.93 17.48
CA ALA A 628 22.72 -10.41 18.85
C ALA A 628 24.17 -10.21 19.33
N VAL A 629 25.05 -9.59 18.53
CA VAL A 629 26.47 -9.44 18.84
C VAL A 629 26.92 -7.99 18.66
N GLU A 630 27.95 -7.55 19.38
CA GLU A 630 28.55 -6.22 19.19
C GLU A 630 28.98 -6.05 17.72
N LYS A 631 28.70 -4.87 17.16
CA LYS A 631 29.13 -4.47 15.83
C LYS A 631 29.92 -3.16 15.89
N GLN A 632 30.79 -2.97 14.91
CA GLN A 632 31.59 -1.76 14.78
C GLN A 632 31.42 -1.19 13.37
N ILE A 633 31.27 0.12 13.28
CA ILE A 633 31.22 0.86 12.02
C ILE A 633 32.22 2.00 12.04
N SER A 634 32.80 2.32 10.88
CA SER A 634 33.64 3.50 10.71
C SER A 634 32.79 4.65 10.18
N PHE A 635 32.66 5.74 10.93
CA PHE A 635 31.85 6.90 10.54
C PHE A 635 32.62 8.18 10.87
N GLN A 636 32.77 9.10 9.91
CA GLN A 636 33.51 10.36 10.09
C GLN A 636 34.89 10.20 10.77
N ASN A 637 35.71 9.25 10.29
CA ASN A 637 37.04 8.96 10.82
C ASN A 637 37.09 8.50 12.29
N ARG A 638 35.97 8.07 12.88
CA ARG A 638 35.89 7.42 14.20
C ARG A 638 35.23 6.05 14.09
N ILE A 639 35.51 5.20 15.07
CA ILE A 639 34.85 3.89 15.22
C ILE A 639 33.68 4.07 16.20
N ILE A 640 32.49 3.70 15.76
CA ILE A 640 31.31 3.58 16.62
C ILE A 640 31.13 2.09 16.94
N ARG A 641 31.05 1.77 18.23
CA ARG A 641 30.72 0.42 18.71
C ARG A 641 29.28 0.42 19.20
N LEU A 642 28.53 -0.59 18.79
CA LEU A 642 27.12 -0.76 19.14
C LEU A 642 26.92 -2.18 19.69
N GLU A 643 26.46 -2.26 20.92
CA GLU A 643 26.04 -3.52 21.52
C GLU A 643 24.80 -4.09 20.82
N ALA A 644 24.46 -5.34 21.13
CA ALA A 644 23.28 -5.99 20.57
C ALA A 644 22.00 -5.19 20.86
N ASN A 645 21.19 -4.92 19.82
CA ASN A 645 19.97 -4.10 19.86
C ASN A 645 20.18 -2.62 20.23
N GLU A 646 21.42 -2.13 20.29
CA GLU A 646 21.70 -0.72 20.57
C GLU A 646 21.57 0.13 19.30
N PHE A 647 21.06 1.36 19.46
CA PHE A 647 21.08 2.37 18.41
C PHE A 647 21.83 3.63 18.84
N ARG A 648 22.38 4.34 17.85
CA ARG A 648 23.18 5.54 18.03
C ARG A 648 22.76 6.61 17.02
N CYS A 649 22.53 7.81 17.53
CA CYS A 649 22.23 9.01 16.75
C CYS A 649 23.49 9.85 16.60
N GLU A 650 23.84 10.25 15.39
CA GLU A 650 25.00 11.10 15.08
C GLU A 650 24.60 12.22 14.12
N ILE A 651 24.90 13.47 14.50
CA ILE A 651 24.60 14.64 13.68
C ILE A 651 25.84 15.03 12.87
N VAL A 652 25.62 15.39 11.63
CA VAL A 652 26.60 15.98 10.72
C VAL A 652 26.11 17.36 10.31
N GLU A 653 27.02 18.33 10.33
CA GLU A 653 26.79 19.72 9.90
C GLU A 653 27.04 19.93 8.42
#